data_AF-K2CMS4-F1
#
_entry.id   AF-K2CMS4-F1
#
_cell.length_a   1.000
_cell.length_b   1.000
_cell.length_c   1.000
_cell.angle_alpha   90.00
_cell.angle_beta   90.00
_cell.angle_gamma   90.00
#
_symmetry.space_group_name_H-M   'P 1'
#
loop_
_entity.id
_entity.type
_entity.pdbx_description
1 polymer ?
#
loop_
_entity_poly.entity_id
_entity_poly.type
_entity_poly.pdbx_seq_one_letter_code
_entity_poly.pdbx_strand_id
1 'polypeptide(L)'
;MKKKLFTILVIPIIFLIYGIYTLNDYGINWDEPYHFRRGQAFLQYFLSGKKDYSNMPKYPPLKGTADSTSFRDSEKHFKDVQDNPNLSDPNFRRSYYQDEDWNGEYHINIENSSGHPALNGIFAAFFNKIFYQKLGILGDLESYHLFEVTTVSFLVFFIALFMWKEYGMIESISSSLALTTYPLLIGEQHFNIKDPIIATFYATTLISVYKAVTTKSLGWLLLSILFFSIGLSVKFNIIFIIIPMGLWFLLYFFKNKTKIKFDRKFYLIAIFSPVFIISFFILFFPTLWNDPLQKTISIVQYYLHIGYSSNNLMGQDSTFSLNLTPLKWIVFTSPLITIFLFLLSLAVPKQFLRHKLFPLLLIFSLLTTLLRVTLPGTTSYGGVRQIMEYIPILAMLCGIGAGFIFEKMKFISKHIFIILIIVAYIPITIRLINLHPNENVYFNRLVGGLSGAKMIQLDSWGNSYGNAYFPVIEWLNKNAEENAKLTIPVGSISNIPRFKLRPDISLSADYWSGPENKGEYVLELIYDYEPMKWYSLNYLNTVVKPVYEVTVDGIAIAKLWKNSPEYVSAEFKKQKEITNNVSILYKLGILELILPNIEKLTKITLTQPIKNCNVLNTGYVDTSTDNINWTREIEDVAREQLKHAKQREMQSDFTFYFVAKEAKYIRFHSEDTSSCLLKAFSPKVYVLE
;
A
#
# COMPACT_ATOMS: atom_id res chain seq x y z
N MET A 1 0.80 14.62 41.12
CA MET A 1 1.41 13.90 39.97
C MET A 1 0.46 12.86 39.35
N LYS A 2 -0.10 11.93 40.14
CA LYS A 2 -0.99 10.86 39.65
C LYS A 2 -2.20 11.32 38.81
N LYS A 3 -3.00 12.29 39.29
CA LYS A 3 -4.16 12.83 38.54
C LYS A 3 -3.79 13.41 37.17
N LYS A 4 -2.67 14.15 37.10
CA LYS A 4 -2.18 14.73 35.83
C LYS A 4 -1.72 13.65 34.86
N LEU A 5 -0.98 12.65 35.34
CA LEU A 5 -0.54 11.52 34.52
C LEU A 5 -1.75 10.77 33.94
N PHE A 6 -2.77 10.50 34.76
CA PHE A 6 -4.00 9.86 34.29
C PHE A 6 -4.61 10.62 33.11
N THR A 7 -4.79 11.95 33.23
CA THR A 7 -5.38 12.75 32.15
C THR A 7 -4.56 12.71 30.85
N ILE A 8 -3.23 12.68 30.94
CA ILE A 8 -2.35 12.57 29.76
C ILE A 8 -2.49 11.22 29.06
N LEU A 9 -2.76 10.15 29.82
CA LEU A 9 -2.84 8.79 29.31
C LEU A 9 -4.24 8.42 28.77
N VAL A 10 -5.28 9.23 29.02
CA VAL A 10 -6.64 8.93 28.55
C VAL A 10 -6.69 8.74 27.02
N ILE A 11 -6.16 9.69 26.24
CA ILE A 11 -6.19 9.60 24.77
C ILE A 11 -5.37 8.39 24.25
N PRO A 12 -4.10 8.17 24.67
CA PRO A 12 -3.36 6.97 24.30
C PRO A 12 -4.07 5.65 24.67
N ILE A 13 -4.71 5.58 25.84
CA ILE A 13 -5.44 4.38 26.27
C ILE A 13 -6.67 4.15 25.39
N ILE A 14 -7.47 5.19 25.13
CA ILE A 14 -8.63 5.09 24.23
C ILE A 14 -8.20 4.65 22.83
N PHE A 15 -7.10 5.21 22.31
CA PHE A 15 -6.56 4.84 21.01
C PHE A 15 -6.15 3.37 20.94
N LEU A 16 -5.45 2.85 21.96
CA LEU A 16 -5.10 1.44 22.03
C LEU A 16 -6.33 0.54 22.13
N ILE A 17 -7.31 0.90 22.97
CA ILE A 17 -8.55 0.14 23.13
C ILE A 17 -9.32 0.12 21.80
N TYR A 18 -9.44 1.27 21.14
CA TYR A 18 -10.07 1.37 19.82
C TYR A 18 -9.37 0.46 18.81
N GLY A 19 -8.05 0.59 18.66
CA GLY A 19 -7.31 -0.21 17.69
C GLY A 19 -7.40 -1.71 17.95
N ILE A 20 -7.43 -2.16 19.22
CA ILE A 20 -7.65 -3.58 19.55
C ILE A 20 -9.09 -4.00 19.23
N TYR A 21 -10.08 -3.16 19.55
CA TYR A 21 -11.49 -3.45 19.34
C TYR A 21 -11.84 -3.58 17.86
N THR A 22 -11.20 -2.77 17.00
CA THR A 22 -11.48 -2.71 15.57
C THR A 22 -10.60 -3.63 14.70
N LEU A 23 -9.77 -4.51 15.29
CA LEU A 23 -8.89 -5.40 14.51
C LEU A 23 -9.65 -6.23 13.46
N ASN A 24 -10.86 -6.69 13.79
CA ASN A 24 -11.66 -7.54 12.91
C ASN A 24 -12.30 -6.79 11.74
N ASP A 25 -12.28 -5.45 11.75
CA ASP A 25 -12.98 -4.62 10.78
C ASP A 25 -12.12 -4.35 9.53
N TYR A 26 -10.81 -4.66 9.59
CA TYR A 26 -9.85 -4.37 8.53
C TYR A 26 -9.46 -5.62 7.75
N GLY A 27 -9.26 -5.42 6.44
CA GLY A 27 -8.69 -6.40 5.53
C GLY A 27 -7.18 -6.38 5.52
N ILE A 28 -6.60 -6.84 4.41
CA ILE A 28 -5.16 -6.81 4.21
C ILE A 28 -4.74 -5.81 3.15
N ASN A 29 -3.51 -5.36 3.27
CA ASN A 29 -2.80 -4.65 2.23
C ASN A 29 -2.15 -5.61 1.24
N TRP A 30 -1.98 -5.17 0.00
CA TRP A 30 -1.31 -5.98 -1.02
C TRP A 30 0.14 -6.37 -0.67
N ASP A 31 0.79 -5.64 0.25
CA ASP A 31 2.15 -5.95 0.70
C ASP A 31 2.19 -7.04 1.78
N GLU A 32 1.14 -7.13 2.61
CA GLU A 32 1.15 -7.91 3.84
C GLU A 32 1.34 -9.42 3.64
N PRO A 33 0.69 -10.09 2.64
CA PRO A 33 0.88 -11.52 2.43
C PRO A 33 2.35 -11.93 2.31
N TYR A 34 3.14 -11.17 1.57
CA TYR A 34 4.56 -11.42 1.40
C TYR A 34 5.34 -11.21 2.71
N HIS A 35 5.06 -10.11 3.43
CA HIS A 35 5.71 -9.82 4.71
C HIS A 35 5.38 -10.86 5.79
N PHE A 36 4.14 -11.34 5.85
CA PHE A 36 3.71 -12.36 6.80
C PHE A 36 4.34 -13.72 6.50
N ARG A 37 4.38 -14.15 5.22
CA ARG A 37 5.03 -15.41 4.80
C ARG A 37 6.52 -15.41 5.12
N ARG A 38 7.22 -14.32 4.74
CA ARG A 38 8.64 -14.14 5.05
C ARG A 38 8.91 -14.08 6.56
N GLY A 39 8.06 -13.38 7.29
CA GLY A 39 8.11 -13.29 8.75
C GLY A 39 7.99 -14.66 9.43
N GLN A 40 7.02 -15.48 9.00
CA GLN A 40 6.84 -16.85 9.50
C GLN A 40 8.06 -17.73 9.19
N ALA A 41 8.61 -17.62 7.98
CA ALA A 41 9.78 -18.39 7.56
C ALA A 41 11.02 -18.08 8.44
N PHE A 42 11.28 -16.79 8.68
CA PHE A 42 12.39 -16.38 9.54
C PHE A 42 12.16 -16.74 11.01
N LEU A 43 10.94 -16.57 11.52
CA LEU A 43 10.63 -16.95 12.89
C LEU A 43 10.78 -18.47 13.11
N GLN A 44 10.29 -19.28 12.16
CA GLN A 44 10.48 -20.74 12.20
C GLN A 44 11.97 -21.10 12.26
N TYR A 45 12.78 -20.49 11.39
CA TYR A 45 14.21 -20.71 11.40
C TYR A 45 14.87 -20.30 12.73
N PHE A 46 14.52 -19.15 13.29
CA PHE A 46 15.06 -18.71 14.58
C PHE A 46 14.66 -19.62 15.75
N LEU A 47 13.47 -20.21 15.72
CA LEU A 47 12.96 -21.05 16.81
C LEU A 47 13.39 -22.51 16.71
N SER A 48 13.59 -23.05 15.50
CA SER A 48 13.84 -24.49 15.31
C SER A 48 15.06 -24.83 14.47
N GLY A 49 15.72 -23.85 13.85
CA GLY A 49 16.79 -24.06 12.87
C GLY A 49 16.33 -24.67 11.54
N LYS A 50 15.02 -24.93 11.37
CA LYS A 50 14.47 -25.53 10.14
C LYS A 50 14.08 -24.46 9.13
N LYS A 51 14.18 -24.80 7.85
CA LYS A 51 13.82 -23.92 6.72
C LYS A 51 12.48 -24.28 6.09
N ASP A 52 11.85 -25.34 6.54
CA ASP A 52 10.55 -25.82 6.08
C ASP A 52 9.55 -25.95 7.25
N TYR A 53 8.31 -26.32 6.90
CA TYR A 53 7.24 -26.61 7.84
C TYR A 53 6.89 -28.11 7.90
N SER A 54 7.83 -28.99 7.53
CA SER A 54 7.62 -30.45 7.49
C SER A 54 7.23 -31.07 8.83
N ASN A 55 7.50 -30.36 9.93
CA ASN A 55 7.18 -30.77 11.29
C ASN A 55 5.81 -30.28 11.79
N MET A 56 4.97 -29.75 10.91
CA MET A 56 3.64 -29.23 11.26
C MET A 56 2.56 -29.85 10.34
N PRO A 57 1.34 -30.07 10.85
CA PRO A 57 0.19 -30.42 10.00
C PRO A 57 -0.01 -29.39 8.89
N LYS A 58 -0.51 -29.81 7.73
CA LYS A 58 -0.89 -28.90 6.63
C LYS A 58 -2.09 -28.03 7.02
N TYR A 59 -2.26 -26.89 6.36
CA TYR A 59 -3.46 -26.07 6.57
C TYR A 59 -4.70 -26.83 6.07
N PRO A 60 -5.91 -26.61 6.61
CA PRO A 60 -7.14 -27.22 6.10
C PRO A 60 -7.37 -27.00 4.59
N PRO A 61 -8.09 -27.93 3.91
CA PRO A 61 -8.38 -27.79 2.49
C PRO A 61 -9.26 -26.57 2.22
N LEU A 62 -8.85 -25.74 1.24
CA LEU A 62 -9.57 -24.55 0.78
C LEU A 62 -9.98 -24.72 -0.69
N LYS A 63 -11.06 -24.05 -1.12
CA LYS A 63 -11.59 -24.12 -2.49
C LYS A 63 -10.85 -23.18 -3.45
N GLY A 64 -10.59 -23.65 -4.67
CA GLY A 64 -10.00 -22.87 -5.76
C GLY A 64 -8.61 -23.34 -6.15
N THR A 65 -7.68 -22.40 -6.32
CA THR A 65 -6.26 -22.65 -6.63
C THR A 65 -5.35 -22.01 -5.59
N ALA A 66 -4.07 -22.36 -5.58
CA ALA A 66 -3.06 -21.68 -4.75
C ALA A 66 -2.98 -20.17 -5.09
N ASP A 67 -2.54 -19.36 -4.13
CA ASP A 67 -2.39 -17.90 -4.31
C ASP A 67 -1.35 -17.52 -5.38
N SER A 68 -0.45 -18.45 -5.73
CA SER A 68 0.55 -18.28 -6.79
C SER A 68 0.78 -19.62 -7.49
N THR A 69 -0.12 -19.98 -8.42
CA THR A 69 -0.16 -21.30 -9.07
C THR A 69 1.13 -21.70 -9.78
N SER A 70 1.89 -20.74 -10.30
CA SER A 70 3.16 -20.96 -11.00
C SER A 70 4.39 -20.86 -10.10
N PHE A 71 4.24 -20.60 -8.80
CA PHE A 71 5.37 -20.41 -7.89
C PHE A 71 5.78 -21.73 -7.24
N ARG A 72 6.99 -22.23 -7.56
CA ARG A 72 7.52 -23.51 -7.06
C ARG A 72 6.48 -24.63 -7.19
N ASP A 73 6.18 -25.34 -6.10
CA ASP A 73 5.23 -26.44 -6.03
C ASP A 73 3.91 -26.01 -5.37
N SER A 74 3.59 -24.69 -5.34
CA SER A 74 2.44 -24.14 -4.60
C SER A 74 1.12 -24.80 -4.96
N GLU A 75 0.84 -24.94 -6.26
CA GLU A 75 -0.40 -25.58 -6.72
C GLU A 75 -0.44 -27.08 -6.40
N LYS A 76 0.71 -27.74 -6.41
CA LYS A 76 0.83 -29.16 -6.05
C LYS A 76 0.56 -29.35 -4.56
N HIS A 77 1.26 -28.61 -3.69
CA HIS A 77 1.04 -28.67 -2.24
C HIS A 77 -0.40 -28.30 -1.85
N PHE A 78 -1.01 -27.37 -2.58
CA PHE A 78 -2.41 -27.00 -2.38
C PHE A 78 -3.37 -28.16 -2.71
N LYS A 79 -3.15 -28.86 -3.82
CA LYS A 79 -3.93 -30.06 -4.21
C LYS A 79 -3.71 -31.25 -3.28
N ASP A 80 -2.49 -31.49 -2.81
CA ASP A 80 -2.17 -32.61 -1.93
C ASP A 80 -3.06 -32.65 -0.68
N VAL A 81 -3.38 -31.47 -0.12
CA VAL A 81 -4.27 -31.31 1.05
C VAL A 81 -5.74 -31.53 0.68
N GLN A 82 -6.16 -31.13 -0.51
CA GLN A 82 -7.52 -31.39 -1.00
C GLN A 82 -7.76 -32.88 -1.21
N ASP A 83 -6.79 -33.57 -1.80
CA ASP A 83 -6.84 -35.00 -2.09
C ASP A 83 -6.68 -35.84 -0.82
N ASN A 84 -5.92 -35.33 0.17
CA ASN A 84 -5.69 -35.99 1.45
C ASN A 84 -5.95 -35.06 2.65
N PRO A 85 -7.22 -34.79 3.01
CA PRO A 85 -7.56 -33.87 4.10
C PRO A 85 -6.95 -34.23 5.47
N ASN A 86 -6.63 -35.50 5.69
CA ASN A 86 -5.97 -36.01 6.90
C ASN A 86 -4.54 -35.46 7.12
N LEU A 87 -3.95 -34.80 6.11
CA LEU A 87 -2.68 -34.08 6.25
C LEU A 87 -2.83 -32.82 7.12
N SER A 88 -4.06 -32.32 7.27
CA SER A 88 -4.39 -31.20 8.16
C SER A 88 -4.88 -31.70 9.52
N ASP A 89 -4.67 -30.90 10.56
CA ASP A 89 -5.20 -31.15 11.90
C ASP A 89 -6.07 -29.95 12.32
N PRO A 90 -7.40 -30.12 12.46
CA PRO A 90 -8.30 -29.04 12.83
C PRO A 90 -8.04 -28.49 14.25
N ASN A 91 -7.37 -29.25 15.11
CA ASN A 91 -6.98 -28.79 16.45
C ASN A 91 -5.67 -28.02 16.46
N PHE A 92 -4.90 -28.08 15.38
CA PHE A 92 -3.64 -27.37 15.23
C PHE A 92 -3.86 -26.02 14.54
N ARG A 93 -3.66 -24.93 15.28
CA ARG A 93 -3.72 -23.56 14.74
C ARG A 93 -2.46 -23.23 13.94
N ARG A 94 -2.35 -23.78 12.74
CA ARG A 94 -1.37 -23.34 11.73
C ARG A 94 -1.81 -22.00 11.16
N SER A 95 -0.88 -21.08 10.98
CA SER A 95 -1.16 -19.82 10.27
C SER A 95 -1.21 -20.08 8.77
N TYR A 96 -2.14 -19.43 8.08
CA TYR A 96 -2.28 -19.44 6.62
C TYR A 96 -0.99 -18.99 5.92
N TYR A 97 -0.23 -18.10 6.55
CA TYR A 97 1.02 -17.59 5.99
C TYR A 97 2.25 -18.46 6.32
N GLN A 98 2.09 -19.56 7.07
CA GLN A 98 3.11 -20.61 7.16
C GLN A 98 3.01 -21.50 5.92
N ASP A 99 3.51 -21.01 4.80
CA ASP A 99 3.37 -21.63 3.48
C ASP A 99 4.57 -22.48 3.08
N GLU A 100 4.31 -23.63 2.44
CA GLU A 100 5.33 -24.63 2.11
C GLU A 100 6.35 -24.15 1.07
N ASP A 101 5.94 -23.28 0.15
CA ASP A 101 6.75 -22.78 -0.96
C ASP A 101 7.40 -21.43 -0.62
N TRP A 102 6.71 -20.59 0.16
CA TRP A 102 7.25 -19.34 0.72
C TRP A 102 7.95 -19.58 2.06
N ASN A 103 8.80 -20.61 2.10
CA ASN A 103 9.49 -21.08 3.29
C ASN A 103 10.89 -20.45 3.46
N GLY A 104 11.64 -20.92 4.45
CA GLY A 104 13.00 -20.46 4.73
C GLY A 104 14.01 -20.84 3.64
N GLU A 105 13.78 -21.89 2.85
CA GLU A 105 14.65 -22.18 1.69
C GLU A 105 14.53 -21.05 0.67
N TYR A 106 13.30 -20.61 0.37
CA TYR A 106 13.08 -19.49 -0.52
C TYR A 106 13.67 -18.21 0.07
N HIS A 107 13.20 -17.77 1.24
CA HIS A 107 13.53 -16.45 1.77
C HIS A 107 14.98 -16.29 2.26
N ILE A 108 15.64 -17.36 2.72
CA ILE A 108 17.02 -17.31 3.22
C ILE A 108 18.02 -17.63 2.10
N ASN A 109 17.76 -18.68 1.31
CA ASN A 109 18.75 -19.19 0.36
C ASN A 109 18.54 -18.71 -1.07
N ILE A 110 17.31 -18.73 -1.58
CA ILE A 110 17.00 -18.48 -3.00
C ILE A 110 16.75 -17.00 -3.27
N GLU A 111 16.14 -16.28 -2.32
CA GLU A 111 15.80 -14.88 -2.48
C GLU A 111 17.06 -14.03 -2.69
N ASN A 112 17.20 -13.55 -3.92
CA ASN A 112 18.12 -12.48 -4.29
C ASN A 112 17.48 -11.18 -3.82
N SER A 113 17.61 -10.86 -2.52
CA SER A 113 16.89 -9.74 -1.89
C SER A 113 17.03 -8.43 -2.67
N SER A 114 15.95 -8.06 -3.33
CA SER A 114 15.56 -6.69 -3.63
C SER A 114 14.30 -6.42 -2.79
N GLY A 115 14.23 -5.28 -2.10
CA GLY A 115 13.02 -4.94 -1.33
C GLY A 115 13.24 -4.43 0.08
N HIS A 116 12.19 -4.54 0.90
CA HIS A 116 12.17 -4.02 2.26
C HIS A 116 12.86 -4.98 3.26
N PRO A 117 13.50 -4.44 4.31
CA PRO A 117 13.91 -5.18 5.50
C PRO A 117 12.78 -6.01 6.15
N ALA A 118 13.15 -6.96 7.01
CA ALA A 118 12.24 -8.04 7.42
C ALA A 118 11.75 -8.02 8.87
N LEU A 119 12.23 -7.12 9.72
CA LEU A 119 11.98 -7.17 11.16
C LEU A 119 10.49 -7.04 11.52
N ASN A 120 9.76 -6.20 10.78
CA ASN A 120 8.31 -6.05 10.93
C ASN A 120 7.57 -7.37 10.70
N GLY A 121 7.93 -8.12 9.66
CA GLY A 121 7.39 -9.46 9.38
C GLY A 121 7.66 -10.44 10.50
N ILE A 122 8.89 -10.45 11.03
CA ILE A 122 9.29 -11.33 12.14
C ILE A 122 8.49 -11.02 13.41
N PHE A 123 8.33 -9.73 13.76
CA PHE A 123 7.56 -9.35 14.94
C PHE A 123 6.06 -9.61 14.77
N ALA A 124 5.49 -9.38 13.59
CA ALA A 124 4.11 -9.71 13.32
C ALA A 124 3.87 -11.23 13.40
N ALA A 125 4.77 -12.04 12.85
CA ALA A 125 4.75 -13.50 13.00
C ALA A 125 4.90 -13.95 14.47
N PHE A 126 5.69 -13.23 15.27
CA PHE A 126 5.85 -13.51 16.70
C PHE A 126 4.55 -13.23 17.49
N PHE A 127 3.86 -12.13 17.17
CA PHE A 127 2.53 -11.87 17.72
C PHE A 127 1.54 -12.95 17.29
N ASN A 128 1.53 -13.33 16.01
CA ASN A 128 0.71 -14.45 15.54
C ASN A 128 0.99 -15.76 16.29
N LYS A 129 2.27 -16.08 16.52
CA LYS A 129 2.68 -17.27 17.27
C LYS A 129 2.07 -17.29 18.67
N ILE A 130 2.07 -16.15 19.36
CA ILE A 130 1.55 -16.04 20.73
C ILE A 130 0.02 -16.05 20.72
N PHE A 131 -0.60 -15.09 20.03
CA PHE A 131 -2.02 -14.78 20.21
C PHE A 131 -2.95 -15.70 19.42
N TYR A 132 -2.53 -16.19 18.26
CA TYR A 132 -3.29 -17.13 17.45
C TYR A 132 -2.84 -18.57 17.69
N GLN A 133 -1.58 -18.91 17.43
CA GLN A 133 -1.16 -20.33 17.43
C GLN A 133 -1.12 -20.96 18.84
N LYS A 134 -0.65 -20.22 19.85
CA LYS A 134 -0.48 -20.73 21.23
C LYS A 134 -1.70 -20.46 22.11
N LEU A 135 -2.17 -19.22 22.15
CA LEU A 135 -3.27 -18.82 23.04
C LEU A 135 -4.65 -19.01 22.38
N GLY A 136 -4.76 -18.88 21.06
CA GLY A 136 -6.03 -19.01 20.33
C GLY A 136 -7.07 -17.96 20.70
N ILE A 137 -6.64 -16.77 21.15
CA ILE A 137 -7.53 -15.68 21.61
C ILE A 137 -7.83 -14.64 20.53
N LEU A 138 -7.04 -14.62 19.45
CA LEU A 138 -7.26 -13.81 18.25
C LEU A 138 -7.28 -14.72 17.02
N GLY A 139 -7.91 -14.25 15.94
CA GLY A 139 -7.83 -14.90 14.64
C GLY A 139 -6.44 -14.77 14.02
N ASP A 140 -6.22 -15.52 12.93
CA ASP A 140 -4.92 -15.60 12.28
C ASP A 140 -4.46 -14.21 11.81
N LEU A 141 -5.32 -13.48 11.08
CA LEU A 141 -5.00 -12.15 10.58
C LEU A 141 -4.85 -11.10 11.68
N GLU A 142 -5.82 -11.03 12.58
CA GLU A 142 -5.90 -10.01 13.64
C GLU A 142 -4.66 -10.05 14.54
N SER A 143 -4.08 -11.23 14.72
CA SER A 143 -2.87 -11.39 15.51
C SER A 143 -1.63 -10.75 14.86
N TYR A 144 -1.57 -10.64 13.53
CA TYR A 144 -0.53 -9.86 12.85
C TYR A 144 -0.80 -8.36 13.01
N HIS A 145 -2.04 -7.92 12.77
CA HIS A 145 -2.42 -6.51 12.90
C HIS A 145 -2.28 -5.97 14.33
N LEU A 146 -2.42 -6.83 15.35
CA LEU A 146 -2.16 -6.45 16.73
C LEU A 146 -0.73 -5.92 16.94
N PHE A 147 0.28 -6.45 16.23
CA PHE A 147 1.64 -5.93 16.30
C PHE A 147 1.69 -4.46 15.81
N GLU A 148 0.96 -4.16 14.75
CA GLU A 148 0.94 -2.83 14.13
C GLU A 148 0.26 -1.82 15.04
N VAL A 149 -0.96 -2.13 15.48
CA VAL A 149 -1.73 -1.31 16.44
C VAL A 149 -0.95 -1.09 17.73
N THR A 150 -0.28 -2.12 18.25
CA THR A 150 0.53 -2.00 19.48
C THR A 150 1.72 -1.07 19.27
N THR A 151 2.38 -1.15 18.11
CA THR A 151 3.54 -0.33 17.78
C THR A 151 3.15 1.13 17.61
N VAL A 152 2.06 1.42 16.88
CA VAL A 152 1.57 2.79 16.70
C VAL A 152 0.99 3.34 18.01
N SER A 153 0.34 2.51 18.84
CA SER A 153 -0.07 2.91 20.18
C SER A 153 1.13 3.31 21.04
N PHE A 154 2.23 2.55 20.98
CA PHE A 154 3.47 2.91 21.66
C PHE A 154 3.97 4.31 21.25
N LEU A 155 3.91 4.68 19.97
CA LEU A 155 4.21 6.03 19.50
C LEU A 155 3.34 7.09 20.20
N VAL A 156 2.02 6.87 20.27
CA VAL A 156 1.08 7.81 20.90
C VAL A 156 1.39 7.99 22.39
N PHE A 157 1.64 6.90 23.12
CA PHE A 157 2.07 6.96 24.52
C PHE A 157 3.39 7.73 24.68
N PHE A 158 4.36 7.44 23.81
CA PHE A 158 5.68 8.05 23.86
C PHE A 158 5.63 9.56 23.61
N ILE A 159 4.89 10.00 22.58
CA ILE A 159 4.66 11.42 22.28
C ILE A 159 3.88 12.10 23.41
N ALA A 160 2.80 11.50 23.91
CA ALA A 160 2.00 12.08 24.98
C ALA A 160 2.86 12.38 26.23
N LEU A 161 3.65 11.40 26.67
CA LEU A 161 4.52 11.53 27.84
C LEU A 161 5.68 12.50 27.61
N PHE A 162 6.30 12.46 26.43
CA PHE A 162 7.39 13.38 26.09
C PHE A 162 6.88 14.83 26.03
N MET A 163 5.81 15.10 25.27
CA MET A 163 5.25 16.44 25.12
C MET A 163 4.73 16.99 26.46
N TRP A 164 4.18 16.14 27.33
CA TRP A 164 3.75 16.58 28.66
C TRP A 164 4.91 17.02 29.54
N LYS A 165 5.99 16.22 29.56
CA LYS A 165 7.19 16.53 30.36
C LYS A 165 7.96 17.72 29.80
N GLU A 166 8.01 17.85 28.48
CA GLU A 166 8.84 18.83 27.81
C GLU A 166 8.11 20.17 27.61
N TYR A 167 6.81 20.20 27.31
CA TYR A 167 6.09 21.45 27.02
C TYR A 167 4.95 21.70 27.99
N GLY A 168 4.10 20.70 28.21
CA GLY A 168 2.95 20.85 29.08
C GLY A 168 1.77 20.01 28.64
N MET A 169 0.68 20.15 29.38
CA MET A 169 -0.52 19.32 29.21
C MET A 169 -1.31 19.69 27.96
N ILE A 170 -1.33 20.96 27.56
CA ILE A 170 -2.09 21.41 26.39
C ILE A 170 -1.42 20.86 25.13
N GLU A 171 -0.10 20.99 25.07
CA GLU A 171 0.74 20.53 23.98
C GLU A 171 0.69 19.02 23.85
N SER A 172 0.71 18.30 24.99
CA SER A 172 0.53 16.85 25.01
C SER A 172 -0.84 16.43 24.49
N ILE A 173 -1.93 16.95 25.05
CA ILE A 173 -3.30 16.60 24.63
C ILE A 173 -3.52 16.93 23.16
N SER A 174 -3.11 18.12 22.72
CA SER A 174 -3.27 18.54 21.32
C SER A 174 -2.39 17.73 20.36
N SER A 175 -1.16 17.35 20.74
CA SER A 175 -0.33 16.45 19.91
C SER A 175 -0.96 15.06 19.81
N SER A 176 -1.45 14.52 20.94
CA SER A 176 -2.13 13.22 20.96
C SER A 176 -3.40 13.25 20.13
N LEU A 177 -4.23 14.28 20.23
CA LEU A 177 -5.42 14.43 19.37
C LEU A 177 -5.04 14.52 17.90
N ALA A 178 -4.10 15.41 17.54
CA ALA A 178 -3.65 15.56 16.15
C ALA A 178 -3.16 14.23 15.54
N LEU A 179 -2.47 13.41 16.33
CA LEU A 179 -1.95 12.11 15.92
C LEU A 179 -3.07 11.05 15.83
N THR A 180 -3.87 10.92 16.89
CA THR A 180 -4.93 9.89 17.03
C THR A 180 -6.21 10.21 16.27
N THR A 181 -6.29 11.37 15.61
CA THR A 181 -7.35 11.67 14.65
C THR A 181 -6.80 11.92 13.24
N TYR A 182 -5.56 11.50 12.96
CA TYR A 182 -4.99 11.62 11.62
C TYR A 182 -5.49 10.45 10.75
N PRO A 183 -6.34 10.67 9.72
CA PRO A 183 -7.07 9.59 9.05
C PRO A 183 -6.18 8.51 8.44
N LEU A 184 -5.10 8.91 7.74
CA LEU A 184 -4.17 7.98 7.13
C LEU A 184 -3.50 7.05 8.15
N LEU A 185 -3.12 7.59 9.31
CA LEU A 185 -2.52 6.79 10.38
C LEU A 185 -3.54 5.85 11.03
N ILE A 186 -4.77 6.32 11.22
CA ILE A 186 -5.85 5.54 11.84
C ILE A 186 -6.23 4.32 11.00
N GLY A 187 -6.38 4.49 9.68
CA GLY A 187 -6.66 3.37 8.79
C GLY A 187 -5.44 2.45 8.71
N GLU A 188 -4.31 2.97 8.27
CA GLU A 188 -3.17 2.13 7.90
C GLU A 188 -2.46 1.45 9.07
N GLN A 189 -2.63 1.87 10.33
CA GLN A 189 -2.09 1.11 11.47
C GLN A 189 -2.69 -0.29 11.62
N HIS A 190 -3.78 -0.61 10.91
CA HIS A 190 -4.45 -1.89 10.96
C HIS A 190 -4.09 -2.82 9.81
N PHE A 191 -3.47 -2.33 8.74
CA PHE A 191 -3.17 -3.13 7.54
C PHE A 191 -1.91 -2.63 6.84
N ASN A 192 -0.95 -2.05 7.54
CA ASN A 192 0.30 -1.61 6.94
C ASN A 192 1.47 -1.92 7.86
N ILE A 193 2.00 -3.11 7.65
CA ILE A 193 3.16 -3.63 8.36
C ILE A 193 4.45 -2.79 8.20
N LYS A 194 4.49 -1.76 7.35
CA LYS A 194 5.69 -0.95 7.07
C LYS A 194 5.58 0.50 7.53
N ASP A 195 4.67 1.27 6.95
CA ASP A 195 4.78 2.75 6.95
C ASP A 195 4.44 3.39 8.32
N PRO A 196 3.35 3.00 9.02
CA PRO A 196 3.11 3.39 10.41
C PRO A 196 4.23 2.96 11.37
N ILE A 197 4.84 1.79 11.13
CA ILE A 197 5.91 1.23 11.95
C ILE A 197 7.18 2.06 11.82
N ILE A 198 7.60 2.41 10.60
CA ILE A 198 8.75 3.28 10.40
C ILE A 198 8.48 4.70 10.90
N ALA A 199 7.26 5.25 10.75
CA ALA A 199 6.90 6.54 11.31
C ALA A 199 7.05 6.56 12.85
N THR A 200 6.69 5.45 13.51
CA THR A 200 6.90 5.25 14.94
C THR A 200 8.38 5.34 15.30
N PHE A 201 9.23 4.51 14.71
CA PHE A 201 10.64 4.46 15.07
C PHE A 201 11.42 5.70 14.62
N TYR A 202 11.00 6.36 13.54
CA TYR A 202 11.56 7.65 13.14
C TYR A 202 11.32 8.72 14.23
N ALA A 203 10.07 8.87 14.69
CA ALA A 203 9.71 9.86 15.70
C ALA A 203 10.30 9.56 17.08
N THR A 204 10.28 8.30 17.52
CA THR A 204 10.90 7.92 18.82
C THR A 204 12.42 8.05 18.78
N THR A 205 13.07 7.82 17.63
CA THR A 205 14.50 8.12 17.45
C THR A 205 14.77 9.62 17.58
N LEU A 206 14.01 10.49 16.90
CA LEU A 206 14.16 11.94 17.03
C LEU A 206 14.06 12.42 18.49
N ILE A 207 13.02 11.98 19.19
CA ILE A 207 12.77 12.35 20.59
C ILE A 207 13.89 11.82 21.50
N SER A 208 14.29 10.56 21.32
CA SER A 208 15.33 9.94 22.16
C SER A 208 16.71 10.56 21.94
N VAL A 209 17.08 10.88 20.69
CA VAL A 209 18.31 11.67 20.38
C VAL A 209 18.27 13.02 21.07
N TYR A 210 17.15 13.74 20.94
CA TYR A 210 16.97 15.04 21.59
C TYR A 210 17.14 14.93 23.11
N LYS A 211 16.51 13.95 23.75
CA LYS A 211 16.67 13.72 25.19
C LYS A 211 18.09 13.29 25.57
N ALA A 212 18.73 12.42 24.80
CA ALA A 212 20.09 11.95 25.06
C ALA A 212 21.07 13.13 25.14
N VAL A 213 20.95 14.06 24.20
CA VAL A 213 21.86 15.19 24.05
C VAL A 213 21.58 16.29 25.07
N THR A 214 20.31 16.63 25.27
CA THR A 214 19.92 17.70 26.21
C THR A 214 20.05 17.31 27.68
N THR A 215 19.85 16.02 28.00
CA THR A 215 19.98 15.51 29.38
C THR A 215 21.31 14.80 29.65
N LYS A 216 22.15 14.63 28.62
CA LYS A 216 23.44 13.91 28.68
C LYS A 216 23.28 12.46 29.20
N SER A 217 22.15 11.83 28.88
CA SER A 217 21.78 10.52 29.42
C SER A 217 22.22 9.40 28.49
N LEU A 218 22.96 8.43 29.04
CA LEU A 218 23.35 7.21 28.34
C LEU A 218 22.13 6.31 28.02
N GLY A 219 21.13 6.27 28.89
CA GLY A 219 19.92 5.47 28.66
C GLY A 219 19.15 5.96 27.43
N TRP A 220 19.00 7.28 27.29
CA TRP A 220 18.38 7.86 26.09
C TRP A 220 19.22 7.66 24.82
N LEU A 221 20.56 7.68 24.94
CA LEU A 221 21.45 7.36 23.82
C LEU A 221 21.25 5.90 23.36
N LEU A 222 21.25 4.95 24.30
CA LEU A 222 21.02 3.54 23.98
C LEU A 222 19.63 3.30 23.36
N LEU A 223 18.59 3.98 23.86
CA LEU A 223 17.26 3.94 23.25
C LEU A 223 17.26 4.51 21.83
N SER A 224 18.00 5.60 21.57
CA SER A 224 18.08 6.16 20.22
C SER A 224 18.74 5.22 19.23
N ILE A 225 19.81 4.53 19.65
CA ILE A 225 20.49 3.54 18.83
C ILE A 225 19.55 2.36 18.57
N LEU A 226 18.87 1.86 19.61
CA LEU A 226 17.92 0.76 19.46
C LEU A 226 16.75 1.11 18.52
N PHE A 227 16.10 2.27 18.70
CA PHE A 227 15.00 2.68 17.82
C PHE A 227 15.46 2.91 16.39
N PHE A 228 16.65 3.47 16.17
CA PHE A 228 17.22 3.61 14.84
C PHE A 228 17.50 2.24 14.20
N SER A 229 18.10 1.29 14.95
CA SER A 229 18.36 -0.08 14.48
C SER A 229 17.07 -0.81 14.08
N ILE A 230 16.02 -0.69 14.90
CA ILE A 230 14.71 -1.28 14.61
C ILE A 230 14.13 -0.64 13.35
N GLY A 231 14.10 0.69 13.26
CA GLY A 231 13.56 1.37 12.10
C GLY A 231 14.31 1.06 10.81
N LEU A 232 15.65 0.96 10.84
CA LEU A 232 16.47 0.56 9.70
C LEU A 232 16.13 -0.86 9.24
N SER A 233 15.82 -1.74 10.20
CA SER A 233 15.42 -3.12 9.97
C SER A 233 13.94 -3.28 9.59
N VAL A 234 13.19 -2.17 9.50
CA VAL A 234 11.82 -2.11 8.95
C VAL A 234 11.82 -1.47 7.56
N LYS A 235 12.44 -0.29 7.41
CA LYS A 235 12.48 0.46 6.14
C LYS A 235 13.72 1.37 6.09
N PHE A 236 14.38 1.44 4.93
CA PHE A 236 15.59 2.25 4.75
C PHE A 236 15.33 3.76 4.86
N ASN A 237 14.08 4.18 4.76
CA ASN A 237 13.65 5.57 4.91
C ASN A 237 14.13 6.23 6.22
N ILE A 238 14.44 5.46 7.28
CA ILE A 238 14.96 6.03 8.52
C ILE A 238 16.30 6.77 8.32
N ILE A 239 17.10 6.40 7.33
CA ILE A 239 18.42 6.99 7.09
C ILE A 239 18.31 8.50 6.86
N PHE A 240 17.19 8.98 6.31
CA PHE A 240 16.93 10.40 6.12
C PHE A 240 16.87 11.20 7.43
N ILE A 241 16.74 10.57 8.60
CA ILE A 241 16.81 11.25 9.91
C ILE A 241 18.19 11.88 10.20
N ILE A 242 19.24 11.41 9.52
CA ILE A 242 20.61 11.92 9.70
C ILE A 242 20.70 13.40 9.31
N ILE A 243 19.99 13.83 8.27
CA ILE A 243 19.96 15.21 7.79
C ILE A 243 19.44 16.18 8.87
N PRO A 244 18.21 16.03 9.40
CA PRO A 244 17.70 16.94 10.41
C PRO A 244 18.47 16.85 11.73
N MET A 245 18.98 15.68 12.10
CA MET A 245 19.87 15.53 13.25
C MET A 245 21.17 16.33 13.08
N GLY A 246 21.81 16.23 11.91
CA GLY A 246 23.03 16.98 11.60
C GLY A 246 22.82 18.49 11.66
N LEU A 247 21.78 19.01 11.00
CA LEU A 247 21.42 20.43 11.05
C LEU A 247 21.11 20.89 12.47
N TRP A 248 20.37 20.09 13.24
CA TRP A 248 20.06 20.41 14.62
C TRP A 248 21.29 20.37 15.52
N PHE A 249 22.20 19.41 15.35
CA PHE A 249 23.46 19.34 16.09
C PHE A 249 24.30 20.59 15.84
N LEU A 250 24.47 21.00 14.58
CA LEU A 250 25.22 22.22 14.24
C LEU A 250 24.68 23.44 15.01
N LEU A 251 23.35 23.62 15.01
CA LEU A 251 22.71 24.72 15.76
C LEU A 251 22.85 24.57 17.28
N TYR A 252 22.67 23.36 17.80
CA TYR A 252 22.76 23.06 19.23
C TYR A 252 24.16 23.35 19.77
N PHE A 253 25.20 22.87 19.09
CA PHE A 253 26.60 23.11 19.46
C PHE A 253 26.98 24.58 19.25
N PHE A 254 26.51 25.23 18.19
CA PHE A 254 26.76 26.65 17.96
C PHE A 254 26.18 27.54 19.08
N LYS A 255 24.96 27.23 19.57
CA LYS A 255 24.30 28.00 20.63
C LYS A 255 24.90 27.75 22.02
N ASN A 256 25.52 26.59 22.25
CA ASN A 256 25.95 26.14 23.57
C ASN A 256 27.47 25.86 23.68
N LYS A 257 28.29 26.50 22.84
CA LYS A 257 29.74 26.27 22.63
C LYS A 257 30.58 26.04 23.90
N THR A 258 30.23 26.66 25.03
CA THR A 258 31.02 26.61 26.28
C THR A 258 30.49 25.63 27.34
N LYS A 259 29.34 24.97 27.12
CA LYS A 259 28.64 24.16 28.16
C LYS A 259 28.49 22.67 27.83
N ILE A 260 28.88 22.26 26.63
CA ILE A 260 28.67 20.88 26.17
C ILE A 260 29.93 20.03 26.44
N LYS A 261 29.95 19.37 27.59
CA LYS A 261 30.82 18.21 27.86
C LYS A 261 29.93 16.99 28.11
N PHE A 262 30.21 15.89 27.41
CA PHE A 262 29.63 14.57 27.65
C PHE A 262 30.67 13.67 28.35
N ASP A 263 30.20 12.61 29.01
CA ASP A 263 31.07 11.57 29.56
C ASP A 263 31.79 10.83 28.40
N ARG A 264 33.02 10.34 28.64
CA ARG A 264 33.77 9.49 27.72
C ARG A 264 32.94 8.30 27.23
N LYS A 265 32.13 7.71 28.11
CA LYS A 265 31.21 6.61 27.75
C LYS A 265 30.20 7.00 26.68
N PHE A 266 29.70 8.23 26.72
CA PHE A 266 28.74 8.74 25.73
C PHE A 266 29.38 8.77 24.34
N TYR A 267 30.60 9.32 24.23
CA TYR A 267 31.34 9.35 22.97
C TYR A 267 31.68 7.96 22.46
N LEU A 268 32.13 7.05 23.34
CA LEU A 268 32.43 5.67 22.96
C LEU A 268 31.19 4.97 22.38
N ILE A 269 30.04 5.03 23.07
CA ILE A 269 28.80 4.44 22.59
C ILE A 269 28.36 5.07 21.26
N ALA A 270 28.46 6.39 21.12
CA ALA A 270 28.12 7.07 19.87
C ALA A 270 29.01 6.63 18.70
N ILE A 271 30.32 6.52 18.92
CA ILE A 271 31.31 6.10 17.91
C ILE A 271 31.08 4.63 17.48
N PHE A 272 30.78 3.75 18.43
CA PHE A 272 30.54 2.33 18.14
C PHE A 272 29.09 2.01 17.73
N SER A 273 28.18 2.99 17.79
CA SER A 273 26.79 2.80 17.41
C SER A 273 26.55 2.27 15.98
N PRO A 274 27.31 2.69 14.94
CA PRO A 274 27.10 2.17 13.59
C PRO A 274 27.34 0.66 13.50
N VAL A 275 28.30 0.13 14.27
CA VAL A 275 28.57 -1.31 14.31
C VAL A 275 27.35 -2.06 14.84
N PHE A 276 26.79 -1.61 15.96
CA PHE A 276 25.58 -2.22 16.51
C PHE A 276 24.40 -2.12 15.55
N ILE A 277 24.19 -0.96 14.93
CA ILE A 277 23.09 -0.73 13.98
C ILE A 277 23.19 -1.68 12.78
N ILE A 278 24.37 -1.78 12.17
CA ILE A 278 24.61 -2.66 11.01
C ILE A 278 24.51 -4.13 11.41
N SER A 279 25.11 -4.53 12.54
CA SER A 279 25.00 -5.91 13.03
C SER A 279 23.56 -6.31 13.34
N PHE A 280 22.77 -5.41 13.94
CA PHE A 280 21.36 -5.66 14.21
C PHE A 280 20.56 -5.84 12.92
N PHE A 281 20.78 -4.97 11.93
CA PHE A 281 20.15 -5.07 10.62
C PHE A 281 20.46 -6.41 9.92
N ILE A 282 21.73 -6.83 9.91
CA ILE A 282 22.15 -8.11 9.30
C ILE A 282 21.57 -9.29 10.08
N LEU A 283 21.59 -9.25 11.40
CA LEU A 283 21.10 -10.34 12.26
C LEU A 283 19.61 -10.62 12.01
N PHE A 284 18.79 -9.58 11.91
CA PHE A 284 17.34 -9.71 11.72
C PHE A 284 16.90 -9.76 10.25
N PHE A 285 17.85 -9.89 9.33
CA PHE A 285 17.54 -10.12 7.93
C PHE A 285 18.35 -11.30 7.37
N PRO A 286 17.91 -12.55 7.66
CA PRO A 286 18.64 -13.76 7.32
C PRO A 286 19.06 -13.90 5.85
N THR A 287 18.28 -13.31 4.93
CA THR A 287 18.62 -13.26 3.50
C THR A 287 20.00 -12.66 3.26
N LEU A 288 20.46 -11.72 4.09
CA LEU A 288 21.76 -11.07 3.97
C LEU A 288 22.93 -11.96 4.35
N TRP A 289 22.75 -13.03 5.14
CA TRP A 289 23.88 -13.75 5.75
C TRP A 289 24.84 -14.40 4.75
N ASN A 290 24.33 -14.84 3.59
CA ASN A 290 25.15 -15.48 2.57
C ASN A 290 26.05 -14.47 1.82
N ASP A 291 25.60 -13.23 1.66
CA ASP A 291 26.36 -12.15 1.02
C ASP A 291 25.88 -10.78 1.54
N PRO A 292 26.34 -10.35 2.74
CA PRO A 292 25.79 -9.17 3.39
C PRO A 292 26.02 -7.89 2.62
N LEU A 293 27.17 -7.78 1.92
CA LEU A 293 27.54 -6.57 1.21
C LEU A 293 26.73 -6.42 -0.07
N GLN A 294 26.77 -7.42 -0.95
CA GLN A 294 26.12 -7.32 -2.26
C GLN A 294 24.60 -7.20 -2.12
N LYS A 295 23.99 -7.97 -1.21
CA LYS A 295 22.55 -7.90 -0.98
C LYS A 295 22.11 -6.58 -0.36
N THR A 296 22.93 -5.97 0.51
CA THR A 296 22.67 -4.61 1.01
C THR A 296 22.74 -3.58 -0.12
N ILE A 297 23.69 -3.71 -1.04
CA ILE A 297 23.78 -2.86 -2.23
C ILE A 297 22.52 -3.03 -3.10
N SER A 298 22.05 -4.26 -3.32
CA SER A 298 20.82 -4.53 -4.07
C SER A 298 19.58 -3.90 -3.42
N ILE A 299 19.51 -3.85 -2.09
CA ILE A 299 18.45 -3.12 -1.38
C ILE A 299 18.54 -1.62 -1.64
N VAL A 300 19.73 -1.02 -1.54
CA VAL A 300 19.92 0.41 -1.85
C VAL A 300 19.51 0.70 -3.29
N GLN A 301 19.94 -0.13 -4.24
CA GLN A 301 19.55 -0.02 -5.65
C GLN A 301 18.04 -0.14 -5.84
N TYR A 302 17.37 -1.04 -5.12
CA TYR A 302 15.91 -1.15 -5.13
C TYR A 302 15.25 0.16 -4.68
N TYR A 303 15.67 0.76 -3.56
CA TYR A 303 15.12 2.03 -3.08
C TYR A 303 15.42 3.20 -4.02
N LEU A 304 16.59 3.23 -4.66
CA LEU A 304 16.91 4.21 -5.70
C LEU A 304 16.03 4.02 -6.94
N HIS A 305 15.81 2.78 -7.37
CA HIS A 305 14.95 2.45 -8.49
C HIS A 305 13.50 2.87 -8.22
N ILE A 306 12.88 2.41 -7.13
CA ILE A 306 11.49 2.81 -6.83
C ILE A 306 11.34 4.29 -6.48
N GLY A 307 12.43 4.98 -6.12
CA GLY A 307 12.43 6.40 -5.80
C GLY A 307 12.64 7.31 -7.02
N TYR A 308 13.42 6.88 -8.01
CA TYR A 308 13.82 7.71 -9.17
C TYR A 308 13.36 7.17 -10.53
N SER A 309 13.10 5.88 -10.67
CA SER A 309 13.02 5.21 -11.98
C SER A 309 11.66 4.64 -12.34
N SER A 310 10.56 5.22 -11.86
CA SER A 310 9.32 5.12 -12.65
C SER A 310 9.45 6.06 -13.84
N ASN A 311 10.12 5.58 -14.89
CA ASN A 311 10.18 6.16 -16.22
C ASN A 311 8.81 6.76 -16.61
N ASN A 312 8.81 8.03 -17.03
CA ASN A 312 8.08 8.53 -18.21
C ASN A 312 6.58 8.20 -18.41
N LEU A 313 5.81 7.83 -17.38
CA LEU A 313 4.35 7.61 -17.51
C LEU A 313 3.51 8.89 -17.37
N MET A 314 4.14 9.99 -16.93
CA MET A 314 3.58 11.33 -17.03
C MET A 314 4.62 12.15 -17.78
N GLY A 315 4.33 12.56 -19.01
CA GLY A 315 5.22 13.31 -19.90
C GLY A 315 5.69 14.67 -19.39
N GLN A 316 6.31 14.72 -18.21
CA GLN A 316 7.07 15.86 -17.70
C GLN A 316 8.55 15.61 -17.96
N ASP A 317 8.94 15.82 -19.22
CA ASP A 317 10.31 16.09 -19.66
C ASP A 317 10.80 17.43 -19.08
N SER A 318 10.89 17.54 -17.76
CA SER A 318 11.58 18.67 -17.16
C SER A 318 12.44 18.18 -16.01
N THR A 319 13.73 18.06 -16.32
CA THR A 319 14.86 17.83 -15.41
C THR A 319 14.93 18.80 -14.21
N PHE A 320 14.00 19.74 -14.08
CA PHE A 320 13.94 20.75 -13.03
C PHE A 320 12.55 21.01 -12.42
N SER A 321 11.49 20.27 -12.78
CA SER A 321 10.18 20.46 -12.14
C SER A 321 10.13 19.81 -10.76
N LEU A 322 9.57 20.54 -9.78
CA LEU A 322 9.30 20.00 -8.45
C LEU A 322 8.01 19.17 -8.50
N ASN A 323 8.04 17.98 -7.90
CA ASN A 323 6.85 17.17 -7.71
C ASN A 323 6.02 17.71 -6.52
N LEU A 324 4.99 18.50 -6.84
CA LEU A 324 4.08 19.08 -5.84
C LEU A 324 2.95 18.14 -5.41
N THR A 325 2.82 16.95 -6.00
CA THR A 325 1.75 15.99 -5.70
C THR A 325 1.75 15.59 -4.21
N PRO A 326 2.89 15.26 -3.56
CA PRO A 326 2.92 14.97 -2.12
C PRO A 326 2.43 16.13 -1.25
N LEU A 327 2.75 17.37 -1.63
CA LEU A 327 2.29 18.55 -0.89
C LEU A 327 0.77 18.73 -1.01
N LYS A 328 0.22 18.56 -2.22
CA LYS A 328 -1.24 18.58 -2.45
C LYS A 328 -1.93 17.52 -1.59
N TRP A 329 -1.40 16.30 -1.59
CA TRP A 329 -1.90 15.21 -0.76
C TRP A 329 -1.91 15.57 0.72
N ILE A 330 -0.80 16.05 1.29
CA ILE A 330 -0.76 16.45 2.72
C ILE A 330 -1.79 17.53 3.02
N VAL A 331 -1.93 18.54 2.16
CA VAL A 331 -2.89 19.62 2.35
C VAL A 331 -4.33 19.10 2.27
N PHE A 332 -4.64 18.16 1.36
CA PHE A 332 -5.99 17.67 1.16
C PHE A 332 -6.38 16.49 2.05
N THR A 333 -5.44 15.73 2.62
CA THR A 333 -5.74 14.60 3.52
C THR A 333 -5.50 14.90 4.99
N SER A 334 -4.88 16.04 5.32
CA SER A 334 -4.77 16.48 6.72
C SER A 334 -6.10 17.05 7.25
N PRO A 335 -6.49 16.77 8.50
CA PRO A 335 -7.62 17.44 9.14
C PRO A 335 -7.41 18.96 9.21
N LEU A 336 -8.48 19.74 8.98
CA LEU A 336 -8.38 21.21 8.93
C LEU A 336 -7.86 21.83 10.23
N ILE A 337 -8.28 21.29 11.38
CA ILE A 337 -7.78 21.71 12.70
C ILE A 337 -6.28 21.45 12.85
N THR A 338 -5.78 20.32 12.33
CA THR A 338 -4.34 19.98 12.31
C THR A 338 -3.57 20.98 11.43
N ILE A 339 -4.07 21.29 10.23
CA ILE A 339 -3.45 22.31 9.36
C ILE A 339 -3.41 23.67 10.08
N PHE A 340 -4.52 24.09 10.67
CA PHE A 340 -4.62 25.38 11.38
C PHE A 340 -3.61 25.49 12.53
N LEU A 341 -3.56 24.49 13.42
CA LEU A 341 -2.62 24.49 14.56
C LEU A 341 -1.17 24.40 14.10
N PHE A 342 -0.88 23.63 13.04
CA PHE A 342 0.44 23.58 12.43
C PHE A 342 0.87 24.95 11.88
N LEU A 343 0.03 25.64 11.10
CA LEU A 343 0.36 26.96 10.55
C LEU A 343 0.60 27.99 11.66
N LEU A 344 -0.18 27.92 12.75
CA LEU A 344 0.04 28.76 13.93
C LEU A 344 1.37 28.47 14.63
N SER A 345 1.82 27.21 14.63
CA SER A 345 3.15 26.88 15.15
C SER A 345 4.25 27.62 14.37
N LEU A 346 4.10 27.79 13.05
CA LEU A 346 5.07 28.48 12.19
C LEU A 346 5.06 30.00 12.34
N ALA A 347 3.91 30.59 12.67
CA ALA A 347 3.70 32.04 12.73
C ALA A 347 4.52 32.76 13.83
N VAL A 348 5.22 32.02 14.70
CA VAL A 348 5.95 32.59 15.85
C VAL A 348 7.39 32.08 15.93
N PRO A 349 8.29 32.53 15.04
CA PRO A 349 9.68 32.09 14.97
C PRO A 349 10.44 32.24 16.30
N LYS A 350 10.08 33.27 17.09
CA LYS A 350 10.71 33.57 18.38
C LYS A 350 10.56 32.43 19.41
N GLN A 351 9.54 31.58 19.31
CA GLN A 351 9.38 30.42 20.20
C GLN A 351 10.34 29.27 19.84
N PHE A 352 10.62 29.04 18.56
CA PHE A 352 11.58 28.01 18.12
C PHE A 352 12.99 28.26 18.67
N LEU A 353 13.34 29.53 18.85
CA LEU A 353 14.65 29.97 19.30
C LEU A 353 14.74 30.20 20.81
N ARG A 354 13.60 30.21 21.54
CA ARG A 354 13.57 30.75 22.91
C ARG A 354 14.45 29.94 23.85
N HIS A 355 14.37 28.61 23.91
CA HIS A 355 15.37 27.79 24.64
C HIS A 355 15.53 26.33 24.17
N LYS A 356 14.49 25.70 23.59
CA LYS A 356 14.44 24.22 23.52
C LYS A 356 14.97 23.59 22.23
N LEU A 357 15.16 24.33 21.13
CA LEU A 357 15.65 23.89 19.80
C LEU A 357 14.96 22.66 19.17
N PHE A 358 14.20 21.85 19.91
CA PHE A 358 13.44 20.70 19.43
C PHE A 358 12.42 21.07 18.35
N PRO A 359 11.71 22.23 18.42
CA PRO A 359 10.83 22.61 17.33
C PRO A 359 11.58 22.78 15.99
N LEU A 360 12.85 23.19 16.01
CA LEU A 360 13.68 23.25 14.80
C LEU A 360 14.04 21.86 14.28
N LEU A 361 14.32 20.90 15.18
CA LEU A 361 14.52 19.50 14.79
C LEU A 361 13.28 18.97 14.05
N LEU A 362 12.09 19.24 14.59
CA LEU A 362 10.82 18.87 13.94
C LEU A 362 10.67 19.51 12.56
N ILE A 363 10.96 20.82 12.43
CA ILE A 363 10.87 21.50 11.13
C ILE A 363 11.88 20.93 10.12
N PHE A 364 13.13 20.71 10.52
CA PHE A 364 14.10 20.07 9.63
C PHE A 364 13.67 18.66 9.25
N SER A 365 13.10 17.89 10.17
CA SER A 365 12.59 16.55 9.86
C SER A 365 11.41 16.61 8.90
N LEU A 366 10.45 17.51 9.12
CA LEU A 366 9.33 17.74 8.21
C LEU A 366 9.83 18.10 6.81
N LEU A 367 10.72 19.09 6.69
CA LEU A 367 11.32 19.49 5.42
C LEU A 367 12.05 18.33 4.76
N THR A 368 12.81 17.54 5.51
CA THR A 368 13.53 16.37 4.97
C THR A 368 12.56 15.32 4.42
N THR A 369 11.49 15.00 5.15
CA THR A 369 10.49 14.02 4.72
C THR A 369 9.73 14.47 3.48
N LEU A 370 9.52 15.77 3.31
CA LEU A 370 8.83 16.36 2.15
C LEU A 370 9.77 16.45 0.94
N LEU A 371 10.93 17.07 1.10
CA LEU A 371 11.84 17.35 0.00
C LEU A 371 12.31 16.07 -0.69
N ARG A 372 12.52 14.98 0.05
CA ARG A 372 12.98 13.71 -0.55
C ARG A 372 12.01 13.10 -1.58
N VAL A 373 10.74 13.52 -1.62
CA VAL A 373 9.74 13.09 -2.62
C VAL A 373 9.21 14.23 -3.49
N THR A 374 9.77 15.44 -3.34
CA THR A 374 9.39 16.63 -4.12
C THR A 374 10.50 17.08 -5.07
N LEU A 375 11.75 16.64 -4.85
CA LEU A 375 12.88 16.99 -5.70
C LEU A 375 12.72 16.47 -7.13
N PRO A 376 13.34 17.13 -8.14
CA PRO A 376 13.24 16.70 -9.52
C PRO A 376 13.72 15.26 -9.72
N GLY A 377 13.00 14.51 -10.55
CA GLY A 377 13.27 13.10 -10.83
C GLY A 377 12.82 12.13 -9.73
N THR A 378 12.26 12.62 -8.61
CA THR A 378 11.67 11.74 -7.59
C THR A 378 10.24 11.36 -7.94
N THR A 379 9.88 10.13 -7.61
CA THR A 379 8.59 9.53 -7.95
C THR A 379 7.79 9.29 -6.67
N SER A 380 6.48 9.48 -6.75
CA SER A 380 5.55 9.25 -5.64
C SER A 380 4.32 8.55 -6.21
N TYR A 381 3.92 7.47 -5.57
CA TYR A 381 2.75 6.68 -5.94
C TYR A 381 1.97 6.30 -4.69
N GLY A 382 0.65 6.14 -4.79
CA GLY A 382 -0.18 5.90 -3.61
C GLY A 382 -0.14 7.08 -2.64
N GLY A 383 -0.26 8.31 -3.16
CA GLY A 383 -0.29 9.52 -2.35
C GLY A 383 0.93 9.68 -1.41
N VAL A 384 0.67 9.89 -0.11
CA VAL A 384 1.70 10.26 0.88
C VAL A 384 2.01 9.15 1.90
N ARG A 385 1.50 7.94 1.67
CA ARG A 385 1.76 6.76 2.50
C ARG A 385 3.26 6.49 2.67
N GLN A 386 4.06 6.72 1.63
CA GLN A 386 5.49 6.43 1.65
C GLN A 386 6.30 7.32 2.60
N ILE A 387 5.73 8.45 3.02
CA ILE A 387 6.38 9.47 3.85
C ILE A 387 5.68 9.70 5.19
N MET A 388 4.89 8.75 5.69
CA MET A 388 4.12 8.87 6.94
C MET A 388 4.92 9.33 8.17
N GLU A 389 6.25 9.32 8.15
CA GLU A 389 7.10 9.94 9.16
C GLU A 389 6.77 11.42 9.42
N TYR A 390 6.17 12.14 8.46
CA TYR A 390 5.73 13.53 8.67
C TYR A 390 4.59 13.65 9.70
N ILE A 391 3.74 12.63 9.85
CA ILE A 391 2.52 12.66 10.67
C ILE A 391 2.84 12.92 12.16
N PRO A 392 3.70 12.12 12.84
CA PRO A 392 4.05 12.40 14.23
C PRO A 392 4.78 13.73 14.43
N ILE A 393 5.56 14.18 13.43
CA ILE A 393 6.24 15.47 13.45
C ILE A 393 5.20 16.61 13.43
N LEU A 394 4.25 16.53 12.49
CA LEU A 394 3.14 17.45 12.34
C LEU A 394 2.30 17.52 13.62
N ALA A 395 1.99 16.36 14.21
CA ALA A 395 1.22 16.28 15.45
C ALA A 395 1.91 17.00 16.62
N MET A 396 3.22 16.79 16.81
CA MET A 396 3.98 17.52 17.85
C MET A 396 4.02 19.04 17.60
N LEU A 397 4.14 19.46 16.34
CA LEU A 397 4.07 20.88 15.96
C LEU A 397 2.69 21.48 16.24
N CYS A 398 1.61 20.73 16.01
CA CYS A 398 0.24 21.15 16.38
C CYS A 398 0.12 21.39 17.90
N GLY A 399 0.69 20.48 18.70
CA GLY A 399 0.73 20.65 20.15
C GLY A 399 1.44 21.94 20.57
N ILE A 400 2.60 22.22 19.99
CA ILE A 400 3.35 23.47 20.23
C ILE A 400 2.52 24.69 19.81
N GLY A 401 1.85 24.63 18.66
CA GLY A 401 0.94 25.68 18.19
C GLY A 401 -0.23 25.93 19.16
N ALA A 402 -0.86 24.88 19.68
CA ALA A 402 -1.92 25.00 20.69
C ALA A 402 -1.42 25.62 22.00
N GLY A 403 -0.23 25.23 22.47
CA GLY A 403 0.41 25.85 23.63
C GLY A 403 0.63 27.35 23.45
N PHE A 404 1.05 27.78 22.26
CA PHE A 404 1.21 29.20 21.93
C PHE A 404 -0.12 29.98 22.00
N ILE A 405 -1.19 29.45 21.41
CA ILE A 405 -2.51 30.09 21.46
C ILE A 405 -2.93 30.29 22.92
N PHE A 406 -2.77 29.28 23.75
CA PHE A 406 -3.08 29.37 25.17
C PHE A 406 -2.26 30.44 25.90
N GLU A 407 -0.96 30.56 25.62
CA GLU A 407 -0.11 31.62 26.19
C GLU A 407 -0.59 33.04 25.84
N LYS A 408 -1.25 33.21 24.68
CA LYS A 408 -1.84 34.48 24.24
C LYS A 408 -3.24 34.71 24.81
N MET A 409 -4.03 33.65 24.97
CA MET A 409 -5.38 33.69 25.52
C MET A 409 -5.40 33.55 27.04
N LYS A 410 -4.63 34.39 27.75
CA LYS A 410 -4.48 34.32 29.22
C LYS A 410 -5.77 34.50 30.02
N PHE A 411 -6.83 34.99 29.38
CA PHE A 411 -8.15 35.16 29.99
C PHE A 411 -8.96 33.86 30.06
N ILE A 412 -8.58 32.81 29.33
CA ILE A 412 -9.26 31.51 29.35
C ILE A 412 -8.53 30.58 30.32
N SER A 413 -9.27 29.89 31.19
CA SER A 413 -8.66 28.88 32.07
C SER A 413 -8.14 27.70 31.24
N LYS A 414 -7.05 27.08 31.70
CA LYS A 414 -6.45 25.91 31.05
C LYS A 414 -7.46 24.79 30.77
N HIS A 415 -8.39 24.54 31.69
CA HIS A 415 -9.40 23.49 31.54
C HIS A 415 -10.39 23.82 30.42
N ILE A 416 -10.86 25.07 30.34
CA ILE A 416 -11.72 25.53 29.26
C ILE A 416 -10.99 25.44 27.91
N PHE A 417 -9.72 25.83 27.86
CA PHE A 417 -8.92 25.72 26.64
C PHE A 417 -8.77 24.27 26.15
N ILE A 418 -8.52 23.34 27.07
CA ILE A 418 -8.46 21.90 26.76
C ILE A 418 -9.81 21.41 26.20
N ILE A 419 -10.94 21.83 26.79
CA ILE A 419 -12.28 21.48 26.30
C ILE A 419 -12.49 22.04 24.88
N LEU A 420 -12.12 23.29 24.62
CA LEU A 420 -12.22 23.90 23.28
C LEU A 420 -11.39 23.14 22.24
N ILE A 421 -10.18 22.72 22.61
CA ILE A 421 -9.34 21.88 21.75
C ILE A 421 -10.04 20.55 21.46
N ILE A 422 -10.54 19.84 22.48
CA ILE A 422 -11.26 18.56 22.29
C ILE A 422 -12.46 18.76 21.36
N VAL A 423 -13.25 19.81 21.59
CA VAL A 423 -14.42 20.16 20.75
C VAL A 423 -14.00 20.45 19.30
N ALA A 424 -12.88 21.12 19.08
CA ALA A 424 -12.37 21.40 17.73
C ALA A 424 -11.99 20.14 16.94
N TYR A 425 -11.68 19.02 17.62
CA TYR A 425 -11.40 17.73 16.99
C TYR A 425 -12.65 16.87 16.76
N ILE A 426 -13.81 17.19 17.36
CA ILE A 426 -15.06 16.42 17.18
C ILE A 426 -15.43 16.24 15.69
N PRO A 427 -15.37 17.27 14.82
CA PRO A 427 -15.77 17.11 13.42
C PRO A 427 -14.92 16.08 12.65
N ILE A 428 -13.61 16.02 12.91
CA ILE A 428 -12.76 15.00 12.29
C ILE A 428 -13.03 13.62 12.90
N THR A 429 -13.26 13.53 14.21
CA THR A 429 -13.60 12.25 14.85
C THR A 429 -14.92 11.67 14.32
N ILE A 430 -15.98 12.47 14.16
CA ILE A 430 -17.23 12.01 13.53
C ILE A 430 -16.97 11.52 12.11
N ARG A 431 -16.09 12.22 11.38
CA ARG A 431 -15.75 11.82 10.02
C ARG A 431 -14.97 10.50 9.96
N LEU A 432 -14.09 10.22 10.92
CA LEU A 432 -13.40 8.93 11.03
C LEU A 432 -14.41 7.80 11.26
N ILE A 433 -15.37 7.99 12.17
CA ILE A 433 -16.44 7.01 12.44
C ILE A 433 -17.24 6.71 11.16
N ASN A 434 -17.57 7.73 10.37
CA ASN A 434 -18.31 7.55 9.12
C ASN A 434 -17.50 6.91 8.00
N LEU A 435 -16.17 6.99 8.06
CA LEU A 435 -15.28 6.41 7.06
C LEU A 435 -14.87 4.99 7.38
N HIS A 436 -14.94 4.60 8.64
CA HIS A 436 -14.52 3.30 9.12
C HIS A 436 -15.09 2.15 8.28
N PRO A 437 -14.27 1.17 7.83
CA PRO A 437 -12.82 0.99 8.09
C PRO A 437 -11.91 1.61 7.00
N ASN A 438 -12.35 2.61 6.26
CA ASN A 438 -11.66 3.20 5.09
C ASN A 438 -11.12 4.62 5.37
N GLU A 439 -10.51 4.84 6.54
CA GLU A 439 -10.00 6.16 6.92
C GLU A 439 -8.83 6.63 6.04
N ASN A 440 -8.12 5.71 5.38
CA ASN A 440 -6.99 6.00 4.49
C ASN A 440 -7.38 6.71 3.19
N VAL A 441 -8.65 6.67 2.78
CA VAL A 441 -9.15 7.40 1.60
C VAL A 441 -9.80 8.75 1.96
N TYR A 442 -9.58 9.25 3.18
CA TYR A 442 -10.07 10.56 3.61
C TYR A 442 -9.48 11.71 2.77
N PHE A 443 -10.37 12.58 2.32
CA PHE A 443 -10.04 13.91 1.82
C PHE A 443 -10.86 14.96 2.58
N ASN A 444 -10.25 16.11 2.85
CA ASN A 444 -10.86 17.19 3.61
C ASN A 444 -11.75 18.08 2.73
N ARG A 445 -12.45 19.02 3.39
CA ARG A 445 -13.41 19.91 2.71
C ARG A 445 -12.77 20.94 1.77
N LEU A 446 -11.46 21.18 1.80
CA LEU A 446 -10.80 22.13 0.87
C LEU A 446 -10.86 21.62 -0.57
N VAL A 447 -10.82 20.30 -0.76
CA VAL A 447 -10.96 19.65 -2.07
C VAL A 447 -12.37 19.10 -2.29
N GLY A 448 -13.30 19.25 -1.35
CA GLY A 448 -14.66 18.72 -1.47
C GLY A 448 -14.80 17.21 -1.17
N GLY A 449 -13.90 16.64 -0.37
CA GLY A 449 -13.91 15.20 -0.05
C GLY A 449 -13.36 14.34 -1.20
N LEU A 450 -13.59 13.02 -1.14
CA LEU A 450 -13.05 12.09 -2.13
C LEU A 450 -13.59 12.37 -3.54
N SER A 451 -14.86 12.78 -3.63
CA SER A 451 -15.50 13.17 -4.89
C SER A 451 -14.79 14.33 -5.59
N GLY A 452 -14.40 15.37 -4.84
CA GLY A 452 -13.68 16.48 -5.45
C GLY A 452 -12.21 16.17 -5.75
N ALA A 453 -11.56 15.27 -4.98
CA ALA A 453 -10.24 14.74 -5.34
C ALA A 453 -10.25 13.98 -6.68
N LYS A 454 -11.31 13.20 -6.93
CA LYS A 454 -11.58 12.56 -8.22
C LYS A 454 -11.84 13.58 -9.32
N MET A 455 -12.63 14.61 -9.06
CA MET A 455 -12.98 15.65 -10.03
C MET A 455 -11.75 16.40 -10.56
N ILE A 456 -10.77 16.70 -9.69
CA ILE A 456 -9.50 17.32 -10.07
C ILE A 456 -8.46 16.32 -10.60
N GLN A 457 -8.83 15.05 -10.74
CA GLN A 457 -7.95 13.96 -11.18
C GLN A 457 -6.65 13.89 -10.36
N LEU A 458 -6.76 13.96 -9.02
CA LEU A 458 -5.58 13.88 -8.16
C LEU A 458 -4.99 12.46 -8.21
N ASP A 459 -3.74 12.32 -8.67
CA ASP A 459 -3.06 11.03 -8.80
C ASP A 459 -3.28 10.11 -7.59
N SER A 460 -3.68 8.86 -7.85
CA SER A 460 -3.98 7.83 -6.83
C SER A 460 -5.16 8.10 -5.90
N TRP A 461 -6.07 9.04 -6.23
CA TRP A 461 -7.30 9.21 -5.45
C TRP A 461 -8.06 7.88 -5.31
N GLY A 462 -8.62 7.59 -4.13
CA GLY A 462 -9.41 6.38 -3.87
C GLY A 462 -8.61 5.11 -3.57
N ASN A 463 -7.27 5.16 -3.61
CA ASN A 463 -6.45 3.98 -3.36
C ASN A 463 -6.57 3.52 -1.89
N SER A 464 -7.23 2.37 -1.69
CA SER A 464 -7.46 1.75 -0.39
C SER A 464 -6.41 0.69 0.00
N TYR A 465 -5.43 0.43 -0.87
CA TYR A 465 -4.35 -0.56 -0.72
C TYR A 465 -4.76 -2.02 -0.50
N GLY A 466 -6.03 -2.36 -0.70
CA GLY A 466 -6.56 -3.73 -0.50
C GLY A 466 -7.61 -3.81 0.59
N ASN A 467 -7.62 -2.88 1.54
CA ASN A 467 -8.55 -2.92 2.67
C ASN A 467 -10.03 -2.92 2.24
N ALA A 468 -10.37 -2.19 1.17
CA ALA A 468 -11.75 -2.13 0.66
C ALA A 468 -12.26 -3.45 0.07
N TYR A 469 -11.41 -4.48 -0.10
CA TYR A 469 -11.89 -5.83 -0.40
C TYR A 469 -12.66 -6.46 0.75
N PHE A 470 -12.34 -6.11 2.00
CA PHE A 470 -12.91 -6.80 3.16
C PHE A 470 -14.43 -6.60 3.31
N PRO A 471 -14.99 -5.38 3.19
CA PRO A 471 -16.44 -5.21 3.17
C PRO A 471 -17.14 -5.94 2.02
N VAL A 472 -16.43 -6.20 0.91
CA VAL A 472 -16.96 -7.02 -0.19
C VAL A 472 -16.96 -8.50 0.16
N ILE A 473 -15.92 -8.99 0.83
CA ILE A 473 -15.85 -10.36 1.35
C ILE A 473 -17.01 -10.61 2.32
N GLU A 474 -17.30 -9.68 3.23
CA GLU A 474 -18.44 -9.78 4.14
C GLU A 474 -19.78 -9.87 3.39
N TRP A 475 -19.94 -9.05 2.35
CA TRP A 475 -21.12 -9.11 1.49
C TRP A 475 -21.23 -10.46 0.77
N LEU A 476 -20.13 -10.98 0.19
CA LEU A 476 -20.11 -12.27 -0.50
C LEU A 476 -20.50 -13.41 0.44
N ASN A 477 -19.92 -13.45 1.64
CA ASN A 477 -20.22 -14.49 2.61
C ASN A 477 -21.71 -14.57 2.96
N LYS A 478 -22.38 -13.40 2.99
CA LYS A 478 -23.80 -13.29 3.34
C LYS A 478 -24.74 -13.53 2.16
N ASN A 479 -24.37 -13.13 0.94
CA ASN A 479 -25.30 -13.02 -0.19
C ASN A 479 -25.00 -13.93 -1.38
N ALA A 480 -23.76 -14.42 -1.53
CA ALA A 480 -23.40 -15.28 -2.66
C ALA A 480 -24.08 -16.65 -2.54
N GLU A 481 -24.49 -17.22 -3.68
CA GLU A 481 -25.00 -18.59 -3.77
C GLU A 481 -23.97 -19.64 -3.32
N GLU A 482 -24.43 -20.85 -3.01
CA GLU A 482 -23.54 -21.96 -2.66
C GLU A 482 -22.56 -22.29 -3.80
N ASN A 483 -21.32 -22.58 -3.44
CA ASN A 483 -20.23 -22.92 -4.37
C ASN A 483 -19.90 -21.81 -5.38
N ALA A 484 -20.16 -20.54 -5.02
CA ALA A 484 -19.81 -19.40 -5.84
C ALA A 484 -18.31 -19.36 -6.19
N LYS A 485 -17.99 -18.87 -7.39
CA LYS A 485 -16.62 -18.63 -7.85
C LYS A 485 -16.28 -17.16 -7.73
N LEU A 486 -15.08 -16.85 -7.24
CA LEU A 486 -14.56 -15.50 -7.09
C LEU A 486 -13.22 -15.36 -7.83
N THR A 487 -13.02 -14.22 -8.47
CA THR A 487 -11.76 -13.85 -9.10
C THR A 487 -11.44 -12.37 -8.95
N ILE A 488 -10.17 -12.04 -9.17
CA ILE A 488 -9.62 -10.68 -9.20
C ILE A 488 -8.75 -10.61 -10.46
N PRO A 489 -9.19 -9.94 -11.54
CA PRO A 489 -8.55 -10.01 -12.86
C PRO A 489 -7.29 -9.14 -13.02
N VAL A 490 -7.07 -8.17 -12.13
CA VAL A 490 -5.90 -7.26 -12.14
C VAL A 490 -5.09 -7.43 -10.86
N GLY A 491 -5.74 -7.29 -9.70
CA GLY A 491 -5.11 -7.51 -8.40
C GLY A 491 -4.68 -8.96 -8.17
N SER A 492 -3.81 -9.18 -7.19
CA SER A 492 -3.44 -10.53 -6.78
C SER A 492 -4.53 -11.15 -5.89
N ILE A 493 -4.88 -12.41 -6.14
CA ILE A 493 -5.79 -13.16 -5.26
C ILE A 493 -5.21 -13.36 -3.84
N SER A 494 -3.88 -13.21 -3.65
CA SER A 494 -3.26 -13.19 -2.31
C SER A 494 -3.75 -12.03 -1.45
N ASN A 495 -4.34 -10.99 -2.05
CA ASN A 495 -4.91 -9.83 -1.36
C ASN A 495 -6.29 -10.14 -0.77
N ILE A 496 -6.83 -11.34 -1.01
CA ILE A 496 -8.02 -11.85 -0.35
C ILE A 496 -7.58 -12.81 0.75
N PRO A 497 -7.79 -12.49 2.03
CA PRO A 497 -7.53 -13.43 3.11
C PRO A 497 -8.52 -14.60 2.98
N ARG A 498 -8.14 -15.68 2.29
CA ARG A 498 -9.05 -16.77 1.89
C ARG A 498 -9.80 -17.40 3.05
N PHE A 499 -9.18 -17.49 4.22
CA PHE A 499 -9.79 -17.97 5.45
C PHE A 499 -10.91 -17.06 6.00
N LYS A 500 -11.09 -15.85 5.46
CA LYS A 500 -12.23 -14.95 5.73
C LYS A 500 -13.39 -15.14 4.76
N LEU A 501 -13.21 -15.88 3.66
CA LEU A 501 -14.32 -16.26 2.78
C LEU A 501 -15.12 -17.42 3.39
N ARG A 502 -16.40 -17.50 3.06
CA ARG A 502 -17.25 -18.66 3.35
C ARG A 502 -16.60 -19.91 2.72
N PRO A 503 -16.49 -21.05 3.43
CA PRO A 503 -15.65 -22.18 3.00
C PRO A 503 -15.97 -22.80 1.63
N ASP A 504 -17.19 -22.63 1.12
CA ASP A 504 -17.63 -23.12 -0.20
C ASP A 504 -17.28 -22.17 -1.35
N ILE A 505 -16.94 -20.90 -1.08
CA ILE A 505 -16.58 -19.93 -2.10
C ILE A 505 -15.19 -20.28 -2.65
N SER A 506 -15.13 -20.56 -3.95
CA SER A 506 -13.91 -20.94 -4.64
C SER A 506 -13.19 -19.72 -5.21
N LEU A 507 -11.93 -19.50 -4.84
CA LEU A 507 -11.13 -18.36 -5.30
C LEU A 507 -10.02 -18.81 -6.28
N SER A 508 -9.99 -18.23 -7.48
CA SER A 508 -8.91 -18.47 -8.45
C SER A 508 -8.72 -17.28 -9.39
N ALA A 509 -7.47 -17.03 -9.77
CA ALA A 509 -7.10 -16.08 -10.82
C ALA A 509 -7.63 -16.52 -12.20
N ASP A 510 -7.84 -17.82 -12.41
CA ASP A 510 -8.20 -18.38 -13.71
C ASP A 510 -9.72 -18.39 -13.98
N TYR A 511 -10.54 -17.92 -13.03
CA TYR A 511 -12.00 -17.89 -13.20
C TYR A 511 -12.52 -16.70 -14.03
N TRP A 512 -11.69 -15.70 -14.32
CA TRP A 512 -12.11 -14.56 -15.13
C TRP A 512 -12.51 -14.99 -16.55
N SER A 513 -13.81 -15.01 -16.84
CA SER A 513 -14.35 -15.48 -18.13
C SER A 513 -14.58 -14.36 -19.15
N GLY A 514 -14.41 -13.10 -18.75
CA GLY A 514 -14.60 -11.93 -19.62
C GLY A 514 -16.00 -11.93 -20.28
N PRO A 515 -16.10 -11.74 -21.60
CA PRO A 515 -17.38 -11.65 -22.31
C PRO A 515 -18.14 -12.98 -22.43
N GLU A 516 -17.60 -14.10 -21.93
CA GLU A 516 -18.31 -15.39 -21.91
C GLU A 516 -19.36 -15.47 -20.79
N ASN A 517 -19.32 -14.56 -19.80
CA ASN A 517 -20.29 -14.42 -18.72
C ASN A 517 -20.62 -15.74 -17.99
N LYS A 518 -19.60 -16.48 -17.52
CA LYS A 518 -19.75 -17.82 -16.92
C LYS A 518 -20.32 -17.82 -15.48
N GLY A 519 -20.71 -16.67 -14.95
CA GLY A 519 -21.43 -16.53 -13.68
C GLY A 519 -20.55 -16.34 -12.45
N GLU A 520 -19.24 -16.21 -12.61
CA GLU A 520 -18.32 -15.91 -11.52
C GLU A 520 -18.50 -14.49 -10.96
N TYR A 521 -18.18 -14.32 -9.69
CA TYR A 521 -18.00 -13.01 -9.07
C TYR A 521 -16.61 -12.46 -9.39
N VAL A 522 -16.57 -11.16 -9.64
CA VAL A 522 -15.36 -10.43 -9.99
C VAL A 522 -15.23 -9.23 -9.09
N LEU A 523 -14.11 -9.10 -8.40
CA LEU A 523 -13.88 -8.10 -7.37
C LEU A 523 -12.64 -7.29 -7.69
N GLU A 524 -12.76 -5.96 -7.73
CA GLU A 524 -11.61 -5.06 -7.90
C GLU A 524 -11.71 -3.77 -7.09
N LEU A 525 -10.54 -3.20 -6.79
CA LEU A 525 -10.43 -1.85 -6.23
C LEU A 525 -10.73 -0.79 -7.30
N ILE A 526 -11.27 0.34 -6.87
CA ILE A 526 -11.58 1.47 -7.76
C ILE A 526 -10.82 2.70 -7.28
N TYR A 527 -9.85 3.15 -8.06
CA TYR A 527 -9.05 4.33 -7.78
C TYR A 527 -8.41 4.85 -9.08
N ASP A 528 -7.63 5.92 -8.98
CA ASP A 528 -6.85 6.42 -10.12
C ASP A 528 -5.56 5.64 -10.33
N TYR A 529 -5.57 4.76 -11.32
CA TYR A 529 -4.41 3.97 -11.76
C TYR A 529 -4.62 3.48 -13.19
N GLU A 530 -3.50 3.14 -13.84
CA GLU A 530 -3.46 2.79 -15.25
C GLU A 530 -4.36 1.60 -15.64
N PRO A 531 -4.40 0.48 -14.86
CA PRO A 531 -5.29 -0.64 -15.14
C PRO A 531 -6.78 -0.34 -15.25
N MET A 532 -7.29 0.79 -14.74
CA MET A 532 -8.69 1.21 -14.98
C MET A 532 -9.01 1.35 -16.47
N LYS A 533 -8.00 1.53 -17.31
CA LYS A 533 -8.12 1.65 -18.76
C LYS A 533 -7.89 0.33 -19.51
N TRP A 534 -7.44 -0.73 -18.83
CA TRP A 534 -7.31 -2.06 -19.42
C TRP A 534 -8.68 -2.63 -19.74
N TYR A 535 -8.73 -3.54 -20.72
CA TYR A 535 -9.97 -4.15 -21.16
C TYR A 535 -10.77 -4.76 -20.01
N SER A 536 -10.12 -5.48 -19.09
CA SER A 536 -10.80 -6.15 -17.97
C SER A 536 -11.64 -5.19 -17.13
N LEU A 537 -11.05 -4.11 -16.61
CA LEU A 537 -11.75 -3.14 -15.76
C LEU A 537 -12.66 -2.21 -16.55
N ASN A 538 -12.27 -1.85 -17.78
CA ASN A 538 -13.12 -1.04 -18.64
C ASN A 538 -14.40 -1.80 -19.03
N TYR A 539 -14.28 -3.10 -19.36
CA TYR A 539 -15.40 -4.00 -19.61
C TYR A 539 -16.30 -4.10 -18.38
N LEU A 540 -15.75 -4.38 -17.21
CA LEU A 540 -16.54 -4.50 -15.97
C LEU A 540 -17.27 -3.20 -15.63
N ASN A 541 -16.63 -2.04 -15.78
CA ASN A 541 -17.25 -0.75 -15.45
C ASN A 541 -18.28 -0.26 -16.48
N THR A 542 -18.19 -0.71 -17.73
CA THR A 542 -19.06 -0.24 -18.82
C THR A 542 -20.16 -1.24 -19.16
N VAL A 543 -19.82 -2.53 -19.20
CA VAL A 543 -20.68 -3.59 -19.74
C VAL A 543 -21.49 -4.29 -18.64
N VAL A 544 -20.90 -4.47 -17.45
CA VAL A 544 -21.50 -5.29 -16.38
C VAL A 544 -21.97 -4.39 -15.24
N LYS A 545 -23.23 -4.55 -14.83
CA LYS A 545 -23.76 -3.82 -13.67
C LYS A 545 -23.19 -4.42 -12.37
N PRO A 546 -22.63 -3.60 -11.46
CA PRO A 546 -22.12 -4.09 -10.18
C PRO A 546 -23.28 -4.58 -9.30
N VAL A 547 -23.03 -5.64 -8.53
CA VAL A 547 -23.97 -6.17 -7.53
C VAL A 547 -23.79 -5.54 -6.15
N TYR A 548 -22.59 -5.03 -5.87
CA TYR A 548 -22.25 -4.35 -4.64
C TYR A 548 -21.09 -3.38 -4.84
N GLU A 549 -21.11 -2.26 -4.12
CA GLU A 549 -20.05 -1.25 -4.14
C GLU A 549 -19.71 -0.81 -2.72
N VAL A 550 -18.42 -0.63 -2.44
CA VAL A 550 -17.96 0.07 -1.25
C VAL A 550 -17.76 1.52 -1.64
N THR A 551 -18.50 2.45 -1.03
CA THR A 551 -18.50 3.86 -1.44
C THR A 551 -18.06 4.80 -0.33
N VAL A 552 -17.28 5.83 -0.69
CA VAL A 552 -16.93 6.97 0.17
C VAL A 552 -17.27 8.26 -0.57
N ASP A 553 -18.04 9.15 0.06
CA ASP A 553 -18.53 10.40 -0.56
C ASP A 553 -19.22 10.19 -1.92
N GLY A 554 -19.97 9.08 -2.08
CA GLY A 554 -20.63 8.71 -3.32
C GLY A 554 -19.71 8.20 -4.43
N ILE A 555 -18.42 7.98 -4.13
CA ILE A 555 -17.45 7.39 -5.05
C ILE A 555 -17.14 5.96 -4.63
N ALA A 556 -17.29 5.00 -5.54
CA ALA A 556 -16.87 3.62 -5.30
C ALA A 556 -15.34 3.54 -5.15
N ILE A 557 -14.88 2.82 -4.13
CA ILE A 557 -13.47 2.49 -3.84
C ILE A 557 -13.18 0.99 -3.98
N ALA A 558 -14.22 0.16 -4.05
CA ALA A 558 -14.18 -1.23 -4.48
C ALA A 558 -15.53 -1.60 -5.09
N LYS A 559 -15.54 -2.51 -6.05
CA LYS A 559 -16.75 -2.99 -6.71
C LYS A 559 -16.73 -4.52 -6.85
N LEU A 560 -17.92 -5.07 -6.73
CA LEU A 560 -18.20 -6.48 -6.98
C LEU A 560 -19.18 -6.58 -8.15
N TRP A 561 -18.84 -7.40 -9.12
CA TRP A 561 -19.71 -7.77 -10.24
C TRP A 561 -20.03 -9.24 -10.18
N LYS A 562 -21.21 -9.61 -10.71
CA LYS A 562 -21.52 -10.99 -11.08
C LYS A 562 -21.49 -11.07 -12.60
N ASN A 563 -20.47 -11.74 -13.14
CA ASN A 563 -20.25 -11.82 -14.58
C ASN A 563 -21.18 -12.87 -15.21
N SER A 564 -22.48 -12.57 -15.27
CA SER A 564 -23.52 -13.41 -15.89
C SER A 564 -24.41 -12.58 -16.84
N PRO A 565 -25.10 -13.22 -17.81
CA PRO A 565 -25.91 -12.50 -18.81
C PRO A 565 -27.00 -11.59 -18.23
N GLU A 566 -27.45 -11.86 -17.01
CA GLU A 566 -28.46 -11.06 -16.30
C GLU A 566 -27.97 -9.65 -15.99
N TYR A 567 -26.68 -9.50 -15.67
CA TYR A 567 -26.07 -8.22 -15.25
C TYR A 567 -25.42 -7.45 -16.40
N VAL A 568 -25.32 -8.04 -17.59
CA VAL A 568 -24.87 -7.34 -18.79
C VAL A 568 -25.88 -6.25 -19.17
N SER A 569 -25.40 -5.02 -19.37
CA SER A 569 -26.20 -3.89 -19.81
C SER A 569 -26.90 -4.19 -21.15
N ALA A 570 -28.15 -3.76 -21.29
CA ALA A 570 -29.01 -4.15 -22.42
C ALA A 570 -28.40 -3.80 -23.79
N GLU A 571 -27.68 -2.68 -23.89
CA GLU A 571 -26.99 -2.23 -25.10
C GLU A 571 -25.84 -3.15 -25.56
N PHE A 572 -25.27 -3.96 -24.65
CA PHE A 572 -24.16 -4.86 -24.95
C PHE A 572 -24.59 -6.32 -25.21
N LYS A 573 -25.89 -6.62 -25.07
CA LYS A 573 -26.42 -8.00 -25.24
C LYS A 573 -26.52 -8.42 -26.70
N LYS A 574 -26.65 -7.48 -27.63
CA LYS A 574 -26.78 -7.75 -29.06
C LYS A 574 -25.49 -7.37 -29.78
N GLN A 575 -24.89 -8.36 -30.43
CA GLN A 575 -23.67 -8.19 -31.20
C GLN A 575 -23.84 -8.87 -32.55
N LYS A 576 -23.36 -8.21 -33.61
CA LYS A 576 -23.33 -8.76 -34.97
C LYS A 576 -21.88 -9.07 -35.36
N GLU A 577 -21.70 -10.17 -36.08
CA GLU A 577 -20.42 -10.52 -36.71
C GLU A 577 -20.38 -9.94 -38.13
N ILE A 578 -19.32 -9.20 -38.45
CA ILE A 578 -19.00 -8.68 -39.77
C ILE A 578 -17.79 -9.47 -40.29
N THR A 579 -18.05 -10.39 -41.21
CA THR A 579 -17.00 -11.11 -41.96
C THR A 579 -16.87 -10.60 -43.39
N ASN A 580 -17.98 -10.19 -44.00
CA ASN A 580 -18.03 -9.78 -45.39
C ASN A 580 -17.67 -8.29 -45.51
N ASN A 581 -16.91 -7.93 -46.54
CA ASN A 581 -16.49 -6.56 -46.85
C ASN A 581 -15.50 -5.92 -45.86
N VAL A 582 -14.82 -6.70 -45.02
CA VAL A 582 -13.64 -6.22 -44.27
C VAL A 582 -12.42 -6.32 -45.19
N SER A 583 -11.83 -5.18 -45.55
CA SER A 583 -10.63 -5.15 -46.39
C SER A 583 -9.39 -5.28 -45.52
N ILE A 584 -8.44 -6.14 -45.91
CA ILE A 584 -7.16 -6.32 -45.24
C ILE A 584 -6.06 -5.71 -46.10
N LEU A 585 -5.24 -4.84 -45.53
CA LEU A 585 -4.06 -4.27 -46.17
C LEU A 585 -2.81 -4.65 -45.36
N TYR A 586 -1.83 -5.23 -46.06
CA TYR A 586 -0.53 -5.57 -45.50
C TYR A 586 0.47 -4.48 -45.85
N LYS A 587 1.07 -3.87 -44.84
CA LYS A 587 2.14 -2.89 -44.96
C LYS A 587 3.31 -3.33 -44.11
N LEU A 588 4.49 -2.76 -44.34
CA LEU A 588 5.67 -3.10 -43.56
C LEU A 588 5.42 -2.77 -42.07
N GLY A 589 5.40 -3.79 -41.21
CA GLY A 589 5.16 -3.64 -39.76
C GLY A 589 3.70 -3.40 -39.36
N ILE A 590 2.74 -3.42 -40.30
CA ILE A 590 1.34 -3.06 -40.04
C ILE A 590 0.39 -4.01 -40.77
N LEU A 591 -0.57 -4.56 -40.03
CA LEU A 591 -1.77 -5.20 -40.58
C LEU A 591 -2.95 -4.24 -40.38
N GLU A 592 -3.53 -3.75 -41.47
CA GLU A 592 -4.65 -2.80 -41.43
C GLU A 592 -5.95 -3.48 -41.86
N LEU A 593 -7.00 -3.30 -41.06
CA LEU A 593 -8.36 -3.72 -41.34
C LEU A 593 -9.21 -2.47 -41.60
N ILE A 594 -10.01 -2.52 -42.67
CA ILE A 594 -10.94 -1.44 -43.05
C ILE A 594 -12.34 -2.01 -43.06
N LEU A 595 -13.18 -1.49 -42.18
CA LEU A 595 -14.60 -1.82 -42.08
C LEU A 595 -15.43 -1.04 -43.12
N PRO A 596 -16.61 -1.56 -43.52
CA PRO A 596 -17.47 -0.88 -44.48
C PRO A 596 -17.98 0.48 -43.94
N ASN A 597 -18.35 0.53 -42.66
CA ASN A 597 -18.84 1.72 -41.97
C ASN A 597 -18.05 1.97 -40.69
N ILE A 598 -18.32 3.11 -40.04
CA ILE A 598 -17.91 3.32 -38.65
C ILE A 598 -18.79 2.42 -37.79
N GLU A 599 -18.17 1.50 -37.05
CA GLU A 599 -18.85 0.52 -36.20
C GLU A 599 -18.31 0.58 -34.76
N LYS A 600 -19.09 0.08 -33.80
CA LYS A 600 -18.70 -0.02 -32.38
C LYS A 600 -18.11 -1.39 -32.08
N LEU A 601 -16.78 -1.49 -32.16
CA LEU A 601 -16.03 -2.73 -31.98
C LEU A 601 -16.17 -3.30 -30.57
N THR A 602 -16.39 -4.61 -30.48
CA THR A 602 -16.34 -5.39 -29.23
C THR A 602 -15.23 -6.43 -29.23
N LYS A 603 -14.94 -7.04 -30.38
CA LYS A 603 -13.93 -8.09 -30.50
C LYS A 603 -13.46 -8.21 -31.95
N ILE A 604 -12.18 -8.47 -32.14
CA ILE A 604 -11.61 -8.88 -33.43
C ILE A 604 -10.90 -10.22 -33.23
N THR A 605 -11.24 -11.19 -34.07
CA THR A 605 -10.51 -12.45 -34.18
C THR A 605 -9.87 -12.57 -35.55
N LEU A 606 -8.58 -12.93 -35.58
CA LEU A 606 -7.79 -13.12 -36.80
C LEU A 606 -7.24 -14.53 -36.81
N THR A 607 -7.19 -15.17 -37.97
CA THR A 607 -6.49 -16.44 -38.15
C THR A 607 -5.06 -16.15 -38.59
N GLN A 608 -4.07 -16.54 -37.81
CA GLN A 608 -2.65 -16.33 -38.09
C GLN A 608 -1.91 -17.66 -38.36
N PRO A 609 -0.85 -17.64 -39.18
CA PRO A 609 0.00 -18.81 -39.37
C PRO A 609 0.75 -19.17 -38.08
N ILE A 610 1.00 -20.46 -37.86
CA ILE A 610 1.77 -20.97 -36.69
C ILE A 610 3.22 -21.35 -37.09
N LYS A 611 3.52 -21.36 -38.40
CA LYS A 611 4.83 -21.73 -38.96
C LYS A 611 5.34 -20.62 -39.88
N ASN A 612 6.66 -20.52 -40.05
CA ASN A 612 7.32 -19.56 -40.95
C ASN A 612 7.07 -18.07 -40.61
N CYS A 613 6.94 -17.78 -39.32
CA CYS A 613 6.81 -16.45 -38.75
C CYS A 613 7.22 -16.47 -37.28
N ASN A 614 7.51 -15.30 -36.72
CA ASN A 614 7.98 -15.17 -35.34
C ASN A 614 6.83 -14.97 -34.35
N VAL A 615 7.08 -15.36 -33.10
CA VAL A 615 6.19 -15.08 -31.97
C VAL A 615 6.13 -13.58 -31.74
N LEU A 616 4.93 -13.07 -31.51
CA LEU A 616 4.70 -11.67 -31.17
C LEU A 616 5.26 -11.38 -29.78
N ASN A 617 6.28 -10.53 -29.72
CA ASN A 617 6.92 -10.12 -28.46
C ASN A 617 6.33 -8.82 -27.90
N THR A 618 6.05 -7.86 -28.76
CA THR A 618 5.42 -6.57 -28.42
C THR A 618 4.71 -5.99 -29.64
N GLY A 619 3.73 -5.14 -29.41
CA GLY A 619 3.08 -4.34 -30.42
C GLY A 619 1.98 -3.48 -29.83
N TYR A 620 1.18 -2.87 -30.70
CA TYR A 620 -0.02 -2.14 -30.27
C TYR A 620 -1.12 -2.17 -31.33
N VAL A 621 -2.32 -1.80 -30.91
CA VAL A 621 -3.43 -1.50 -31.82
C VAL A 621 -3.70 -0.02 -31.78
N ASP A 622 -4.01 0.57 -32.91
CA ASP A 622 -4.60 1.88 -33.02
C ASP A 622 -5.84 1.85 -33.92
N THR A 623 -6.79 2.73 -33.60
CA THR A 623 -8.10 2.80 -34.23
C THR A 623 -8.39 4.22 -34.70
N SER A 624 -9.14 4.34 -35.79
CA SER A 624 -9.54 5.62 -36.37
C SER A 624 -10.91 5.52 -37.05
N THR A 625 -11.67 6.61 -37.02
CA THR A 625 -12.94 6.76 -37.75
C THR A 625 -12.75 7.43 -39.11
N ASP A 626 -11.68 8.19 -39.30
CA ASP A 626 -11.44 9.08 -40.46
C ASP A 626 -10.12 8.79 -41.21
N ASN A 627 -9.31 7.84 -40.73
CA ASN A 627 -7.96 7.49 -41.23
C ASN A 627 -6.92 8.60 -41.03
N ILE A 628 -7.25 9.67 -40.30
CA ILE A 628 -6.38 10.82 -40.04
C ILE A 628 -6.00 10.85 -38.56
N ASN A 629 -7.01 10.81 -37.69
CA ASN A 629 -6.85 10.83 -36.24
C ASN A 629 -6.84 9.41 -35.70
N TRP A 630 -5.70 9.00 -35.15
CA TRP A 630 -5.47 7.66 -34.63
C TRP A 630 -5.41 7.66 -33.11
N THR A 631 -6.14 6.74 -32.49
CA THR A 631 -6.08 6.51 -31.04
C THR A 631 -5.46 5.16 -30.78
N ARG A 632 -4.34 5.14 -30.05
CA ARG A 632 -3.67 3.91 -29.62
C ARG A 632 -4.39 3.29 -28.42
N GLU A 633 -4.62 1.99 -28.50
CA GLU A 633 -5.05 1.16 -27.37
C GLU A 633 -3.87 0.93 -26.42
N ILE A 634 -4.16 0.92 -25.13
CA ILE A 634 -3.12 0.97 -24.09
C ILE A 634 -2.44 -0.38 -23.88
N GLU A 635 -3.19 -1.47 -24.03
CA GLU A 635 -2.67 -2.82 -23.83
C GLU A 635 -1.84 -3.30 -25.04
N ASP A 636 -0.71 -3.95 -24.74
CA ASP A 636 0.16 -4.54 -25.75
C ASP A 636 -0.50 -5.79 -26.37
N VAL A 637 -0.52 -5.88 -27.70
CA VAL A 637 -1.11 -7.01 -28.43
C VAL A 637 -0.45 -8.35 -28.13
N ALA A 638 0.79 -8.36 -27.63
CA ALA A 638 1.49 -9.57 -27.20
C ALA A 638 0.97 -10.14 -25.87
N ARG A 639 0.09 -9.41 -25.15
CA ARG A 639 -0.44 -9.81 -23.84
C ARG A 639 -1.90 -10.26 -23.92
N GLU A 640 -2.26 -11.30 -23.18
CA GLU A 640 -3.64 -11.79 -23.06
C GLU A 640 -4.47 -10.86 -22.17
N GLN A 641 -5.44 -10.16 -22.76
CA GLN A 641 -6.33 -9.23 -22.05
C GLN A 641 -7.24 -9.93 -21.00
N LEU A 642 -7.45 -11.24 -21.14
CA LEU A 642 -8.27 -12.04 -20.21
C LEU A 642 -7.45 -12.81 -19.17
N LYS A 643 -6.10 -12.77 -19.19
CA LYS A 643 -5.27 -13.54 -18.26
C LYS A 643 -4.14 -12.71 -17.67
N HIS A 644 -4.46 -11.74 -16.81
CA HIS A 644 -3.48 -10.91 -16.08
C HIS A 644 -2.32 -10.37 -16.95
N ALA A 645 -2.58 -10.05 -18.22
CA ALA A 645 -1.57 -9.66 -19.19
C ALA A 645 -0.38 -10.65 -19.33
N LYS A 646 -0.64 -11.96 -19.16
CA LYS A 646 0.33 -13.03 -19.47
C LYS A 646 0.76 -12.91 -20.94
N GLN A 647 2.01 -13.26 -21.23
CA GLN A 647 2.47 -13.37 -22.62
C GLN A 647 1.57 -14.36 -23.38
N ARG A 648 1.09 -13.95 -24.56
CA ARG A 648 0.31 -14.80 -25.43
C ARG A 648 1.10 -16.01 -25.87
N GLU A 649 0.47 -17.17 -25.79
CA GLU A 649 0.99 -18.39 -26.40
C GLU A 649 0.67 -18.39 -27.90
N MET A 650 1.55 -18.98 -28.72
CA MET A 650 1.34 -19.04 -30.16
C MET A 650 0.15 -19.97 -30.48
N GLN A 651 -0.91 -19.39 -31.03
CA GLN A 651 -2.13 -20.10 -31.45
C GLN A 651 -2.58 -19.61 -32.83
N SER A 652 -3.38 -20.41 -33.54
CA SER A 652 -3.96 -19.99 -34.84
C SER A 652 -4.89 -18.80 -34.70
N ASP A 653 -5.60 -18.71 -33.58
CA ASP A 653 -6.67 -17.73 -33.39
C ASP A 653 -6.15 -16.61 -32.51
N PHE A 654 -5.84 -15.47 -33.13
CA PHE A 654 -5.51 -14.25 -32.43
C PHE A 654 -6.79 -13.49 -32.10
N THR A 655 -7.00 -13.11 -30.84
CA THR A 655 -8.17 -12.33 -30.41
C THR A 655 -7.76 -11.09 -29.64
N PHE A 656 -8.34 -9.95 -30.03
CA PHE A 656 -8.22 -8.67 -29.35
C PHE A 656 -9.61 -8.11 -29.05
N TYR A 657 -9.83 -7.63 -27.83
CA TYR A 657 -11.11 -7.18 -27.32
C TYR A 657 -11.17 -5.66 -27.18
N PHE A 658 -12.36 -5.12 -27.38
CA PHE A 658 -12.68 -3.70 -27.31
C PHE A 658 -13.95 -3.51 -26.48
N VAL A 659 -14.13 -2.31 -25.92
CA VAL A 659 -15.35 -1.96 -25.16
C VAL A 659 -16.13 -0.92 -25.97
N ALA A 660 -16.88 -1.39 -26.98
CA ALA A 660 -17.67 -0.57 -27.91
C ALA A 660 -16.89 0.58 -28.57
N LYS A 661 -15.65 0.32 -28.99
CA LYS A 661 -14.76 1.33 -29.58
C LYS A 661 -15.24 1.70 -30.99
N GLU A 662 -15.61 2.95 -31.21
CA GLU A 662 -15.95 3.44 -32.55
C GLU A 662 -14.72 3.47 -33.46
N ALA A 663 -14.77 2.70 -34.54
CA ALA A 663 -13.68 2.64 -35.51
C ALA A 663 -14.19 2.23 -36.89
N LYS A 664 -13.49 2.69 -37.92
CA LYS A 664 -13.61 2.18 -39.29
C LYS A 664 -12.28 1.58 -39.75
N TYR A 665 -11.17 2.16 -39.32
CA TYR A 665 -9.82 1.74 -39.63
C TYR A 665 -9.16 1.22 -38.35
N ILE A 666 -8.57 0.03 -38.44
CA ILE A 666 -7.89 -0.62 -37.31
C ILE A 666 -6.53 -1.07 -37.80
N ARG A 667 -5.48 -0.79 -37.04
CA ARG A 667 -4.11 -1.17 -37.38
C ARG A 667 -3.49 -1.95 -36.24
N PHE A 668 -2.93 -3.10 -36.57
CA PHE A 668 -2.09 -3.89 -35.68
C PHE A 668 -0.64 -3.64 -36.04
N HIS A 669 0.12 -3.15 -35.07
CA HIS A 669 1.53 -2.84 -35.19
C HIS A 669 2.38 -3.89 -34.49
N SER A 670 3.50 -4.24 -35.10
CA SER A 670 4.54 -5.09 -34.50
C SER A 670 5.91 -4.58 -34.94
N GLU A 671 6.84 -4.45 -33.99
CA GLU A 671 8.24 -4.09 -34.29
C GLU A 671 8.94 -5.20 -35.09
N ASP A 672 8.56 -6.46 -34.86
CA ASP A 672 8.98 -7.58 -35.67
C ASP A 672 8.08 -7.68 -36.92
N THR A 673 8.63 -7.26 -38.06
CA THR A 673 7.95 -7.31 -39.37
C THR A 673 7.69 -8.74 -39.85
N SER A 674 8.33 -9.74 -39.24
CA SER A 674 8.14 -11.16 -39.55
C SER A 674 7.16 -11.87 -38.60
N SER A 675 6.53 -11.11 -37.68
CA SER A 675 5.51 -11.59 -36.74
C SER A 675 4.34 -12.30 -37.45
N CYS A 676 3.85 -13.38 -36.85
CA CYS A 676 2.69 -14.12 -37.37
C CYS A 676 1.42 -13.25 -37.44
N LEU A 677 1.25 -12.32 -36.51
CA LEU A 677 0.10 -11.40 -36.48
C LEU A 677 0.03 -10.56 -37.75
N LEU A 678 1.18 -10.09 -38.26
CA LEU A 678 1.23 -9.28 -39.49
C LEU A 678 0.95 -10.09 -40.77
N LYS A 679 0.87 -11.42 -40.67
CA LYS A 679 0.49 -12.34 -41.75
C LYS A 679 -0.90 -12.94 -41.53
N ALA A 680 -1.66 -12.43 -40.55
CA ALA A 680 -2.97 -12.95 -40.23
C ALA A 680 -4.01 -12.61 -41.30
N PHE A 681 -4.97 -13.52 -41.50
CA PHE A 681 -6.00 -13.48 -42.52
C PHE A 681 -7.37 -13.82 -41.89
N SER A 682 -8.44 -13.72 -42.70
CA SER A 682 -9.81 -14.07 -42.31
C SER A 682 -10.32 -13.37 -41.03
N PRO A 683 -10.42 -12.02 -41.02
CA PRO A 683 -10.91 -11.28 -39.87
C PRO A 683 -12.38 -11.58 -39.60
N LYS A 684 -12.67 -11.88 -38.33
CA LYS A 684 -14.02 -11.90 -37.76
C LYS A 684 -14.15 -10.71 -36.82
N VAL A 685 -14.93 -9.71 -37.23
CA VAL A 685 -15.11 -8.48 -36.48
C VAL A 685 -16.47 -8.50 -35.82
N TYR A 686 -16.51 -8.39 -34.50
CA TYR A 686 -17.74 -8.32 -33.72
C TYR A 686 -17.98 -6.88 -33.30
N VAL A 687 -19.21 -6.42 -33.48
CA VAL A 687 -19.63 -5.05 -33.18
C VAL A 687 -20.99 -5.04 -32.52
N LEU A 688 -21.31 -3.97 -31.80
CA LEU A 688 -22.66 -3.76 -31.25
C LEU A 688 -23.69 -3.56 -32.37
N GLU A 689 -24.89 -4.10 -32.18
CA GLU A 689 -26.04 -3.91 -33.09
C GLU A 689 -26.73 -2.56 -32.93
#